data_AF-A0A0S4IIF4-F1
#
_entry.id   AF-A0A0S4IIF4-F1
#
_cell.length_a   1.000
_cell.length_b   1.000
_cell.length_c   1.000
_cell.angle_alpha   90.00
_cell.angle_beta   90.00
_cell.angle_gamma   90.00
#
_symmetry.space_group_name_H-M   'P 1'
#
loop_
_entity.id
_entity.type
_entity.pdbx_description
1 polymer ?
#
loop_
_entity_poly.entity_id
_entity_poly.type
_entity_poly.pdbx_seq_one_letter_code
_entity_poly.pdbx_strand_id
1 'polypeptide(L)'
;MILNILFFALALHSTLANSSANLTLFSGTLVFGFAANATHLTTAMTVTGDYAGSFGVSTGGMRGPVVSCYVSPANASSAVCTDVDANYGVARAAAQVSLLVSAAANVSSWTVVVETPLTRLALTPGAVTSMMFAYTGWVAATALPTRHASNAKVLANVTVPGNAPPASTTVAPTPTPTPTPTTTPLPSTSDGEQVYSVAMSRALGSLIAELSFNSTAFWGTLTIAGGYVGTIGVVSSGMDGSMVACYGGNGNAGTATCFDVDGHQGYLVRSSGYTTLLSSQVNATHAVLSFYSPRSRFPYLGVESYIAYCWTPYDPATQLPVKHNIDQDHGAPLVNFATGAITEVTTPFTSRSQAYMIVGIVLGALLVVTTLLVRVAGVKLNPSHTVALQLSFVLLMWAMVAVVIVLAKEDFEVGMTLKPVFRAFGEATAFVLSIILIPTTKHVGLGVVIGSSYERMLFMHPLLGFTVLVTMTVPCSRCTRIPLTCSKRARTCSVLVTWLMMLCVVLPAMFLRRKYYNLFRATHFIFILVLVFGVLHHEELLVMLIPSFALWVIDIALRVRSAASAKAQLLELHYHDRAQILTLRMSVRWSAAPRPGSYAFLLIPSLSPVMHPFTVALAEEVDNHDRSRRVVTFFIKNNGGSTFTAKLANYAKQSLAPEALSLSLFGPHGNLQVPLDECNHVVLVCGGIGVTPMLSHALYFRAHRDEHRQPRQTSGDHVHLGCARLIRLRRAHGNN
;
A
#
# COMPACT_ATOMS: atom_id res chain seq x y z
N MET A 1 20.98 -26.44 -4.27
CA MET A 1 20.61 -25.55 -5.41
C MET A 1 19.68 -24.41 -5.02
N ILE A 2 18.78 -24.56 -4.05
CA ILE A 2 17.89 -23.47 -3.55
C ILE A 2 18.61 -22.52 -2.57
N LEU A 3 19.71 -22.94 -1.94
CA LEU A 3 20.48 -22.11 -1.01
C LEU A 3 21.44 -21.10 -1.70
N ASN A 4 21.82 -21.34 -2.96
CA ASN A 4 22.72 -20.46 -3.72
C ASN A 4 22.00 -19.28 -4.41
N ILE A 5 20.67 -19.31 -4.50
CA ILE A 5 19.88 -18.22 -5.09
C ILE A 5 19.59 -17.14 -4.04
N LEU A 6 19.57 -17.49 -2.74
CA LEU A 6 19.43 -16.50 -1.65
C LEU A 6 20.69 -15.64 -1.45
N PHE A 7 21.87 -16.16 -1.78
CA PHE A 7 23.13 -15.41 -1.69
C PHE A 7 23.37 -14.45 -2.87
N PHE A 8 22.70 -14.66 -4.00
CA PHE A 8 22.86 -13.81 -5.19
C PHE A 8 22.05 -12.51 -5.12
N ALA A 9 21.06 -12.41 -4.23
CA ALA A 9 20.24 -11.21 -4.04
C ALA A 9 20.83 -10.18 -3.06
N LEU A 10 21.85 -10.55 -2.26
CA LEU A 10 22.56 -9.64 -1.35
C LEU A 10 23.91 -9.12 -1.90
N ALA A 11 24.32 -9.54 -3.10
CA ALA A 11 25.62 -9.22 -3.68
C ALA A 11 25.55 -8.26 -4.88
N LEU A 12 24.59 -7.32 -4.87
CA LEU A 12 24.53 -6.23 -5.86
C LEU A 12 24.42 -4.86 -5.17
N HIS A 13 25.35 -4.58 -4.25
CA HIS A 13 25.56 -3.24 -3.68
C HIS A 13 27.03 -2.82 -3.61
N SER A 14 27.94 -3.53 -4.28
CA SER A 14 29.34 -3.14 -4.30
C SER A 14 30.05 -3.72 -5.51
N THR A 15 30.23 -2.91 -6.56
CA THR A 15 31.47 -2.73 -7.34
C THR A 15 31.16 -2.06 -8.68
N LEU A 16 31.49 -0.77 -8.77
CA LEU A 16 32.04 -0.09 -9.96
C LEU A 16 32.62 1.24 -9.47
N ALA A 17 33.85 1.18 -8.95
CA ALA A 17 34.69 2.34 -8.74
C ALA A 17 35.48 2.60 -10.04
N ASN A 18 34.87 3.39 -10.92
CA ASN A 18 35.53 4.29 -11.86
C ASN A 18 34.56 5.47 -11.96
N SER A 19 35.00 6.66 -11.57
CA SER A 19 34.15 7.82 -11.25
C SER A 19 33.37 8.30 -12.48
N SER A 20 32.21 7.70 -12.68
CA SER A 20 31.16 8.12 -13.60
C SER A 20 29.85 7.98 -12.83
N ALA A 21 29.24 9.13 -12.52
CA ALA A 21 27.94 9.17 -11.89
C ALA A 21 26.89 9.39 -12.98
N ASN A 22 26.00 8.40 -13.18
CA ASN A 22 24.83 8.56 -14.02
C ASN A 22 23.67 9.03 -13.15
N LEU A 23 23.12 10.20 -13.44
CA LEU A 23 22.07 10.83 -12.68
C LEU A 23 20.80 10.93 -13.54
N THR A 24 19.73 10.27 -13.12
CA THR A 24 18.41 10.32 -13.74
C THR A 24 17.52 11.31 -12.98
N LEU A 25 17.07 12.37 -13.62
CA LEU A 25 16.51 13.52 -12.91
C LEU A 25 14.99 13.73 -13.10
N PHE A 26 14.43 13.30 -14.23
CA PHE A 26 13.03 13.59 -14.58
C PHE A 26 12.36 12.41 -15.29
N SER A 27 11.99 11.35 -14.55
CA SER A 27 11.19 10.22 -15.05
C SER A 27 11.60 9.69 -16.45
N GLY A 28 12.92 9.62 -16.75
CA GLY A 28 13.45 9.15 -18.03
C GLY A 28 13.54 10.19 -19.17
N THR A 29 13.17 11.46 -18.91
CA THR A 29 13.22 12.56 -19.88
C THR A 29 14.62 13.14 -20.04
N LEU A 30 15.42 13.13 -18.97
CA LEU A 30 16.75 13.72 -18.99
C LEU A 30 17.72 12.92 -18.11
N VAL A 31 18.85 12.55 -18.70
CA VAL A 31 19.91 11.73 -18.09
C VAL A 31 21.25 12.42 -18.28
N PHE A 32 22.05 12.51 -17.22
CA PHE A 32 23.41 13.02 -17.28
C PHE A 32 24.44 11.98 -16.84
N GLY A 33 25.60 11.99 -17.50
CA GLY A 33 26.82 11.36 -17.06
C GLY A 33 27.94 12.39 -16.95
N PHE A 34 28.69 12.36 -15.85
CA PHE A 34 29.79 13.30 -15.61
C PHE A 34 31.13 12.58 -15.48
N ALA A 35 32.13 13.12 -16.16
CA ALA A 35 33.54 12.84 -15.92
C ALA A 35 34.28 14.17 -15.86
N ALA A 36 35.29 14.31 -15.00
CA ALA A 36 36.11 15.52 -14.96
C ALA A 36 37.59 15.17 -14.88
N ASN A 37 38.42 16.05 -15.44
CA ASN A 37 39.84 16.09 -15.22
C ASN A 37 40.21 17.38 -14.46
N ALA A 38 41.51 17.64 -14.29
CA ALA A 38 42.06 18.81 -13.59
C ALA A 38 41.49 20.17 -14.04
N THR A 39 41.01 20.26 -15.28
CA THR A 39 40.72 21.52 -15.97
C THR A 39 39.37 21.55 -16.68
N HIS A 40 38.81 20.39 -17.02
CA HIS A 40 37.58 20.26 -17.81
C HIS A 40 36.61 19.25 -17.20
N LEU A 41 35.33 19.57 -17.29
CA LEU A 41 34.20 18.69 -17.03
C LEU A 41 33.66 18.20 -18.38
N THR A 42 33.76 16.90 -18.61
CA THR A 42 33.11 16.19 -19.70
C THR A 42 31.71 15.78 -19.27
N THR A 43 30.69 16.36 -19.88
CA THR A 43 29.28 16.09 -19.57
C THR A 43 28.63 15.39 -20.75
N ALA A 44 28.14 14.17 -20.52
CA ALA A 44 27.25 13.46 -21.43
C ALA A 44 25.80 13.74 -21.01
N MET A 45 24.99 14.27 -21.91
CA MET A 45 23.60 14.59 -21.66
C MET A 45 22.71 13.89 -22.69
N THR A 46 21.70 13.17 -22.22
CA THR A 46 20.67 12.56 -23.04
C THR A 46 19.32 13.16 -22.70
N VAL A 47 18.61 13.65 -23.71
CA VAL A 47 17.28 14.27 -23.58
C VAL A 47 16.29 13.53 -24.47
N THR A 48 15.15 13.17 -23.89
CA THR A 48 14.02 12.54 -24.58
C THR A 48 13.01 13.61 -24.97
N GLY A 49 12.60 13.64 -26.24
CA GLY A 49 11.70 14.65 -26.80
C GLY A 49 12.41 15.87 -27.40
N ASP A 50 11.63 16.84 -27.86
CA ASP A 50 12.09 18.03 -28.57
C ASP A 50 12.35 19.21 -27.63
N TYR A 51 13.27 19.01 -26.69
CA TYR A 51 13.64 19.99 -25.68
C TYR A 51 15.14 20.23 -25.70
N ALA A 52 15.58 21.41 -25.27
CA ALA A 52 16.95 21.69 -24.92
C ALA A 52 17.24 21.22 -23.49
N GLY A 53 18.40 20.62 -23.27
CA GLY A 53 18.90 20.27 -21.94
C GLY A 53 19.96 21.26 -21.47
N SER A 54 19.95 21.60 -20.19
CA SER A 54 20.83 22.62 -19.60
C SER A 54 21.42 22.16 -18.28
N PHE A 55 22.69 22.48 -18.04
CA PHE A 55 23.37 22.23 -16.77
C PHE A 55 24.29 23.39 -16.38
N GLY A 56 24.47 23.62 -15.09
CA GLY A 56 25.35 24.67 -14.59
C GLY A 56 25.48 24.66 -13.07
N VAL A 57 26.19 25.64 -12.50
CA VAL A 57 26.37 25.76 -11.05
C VAL A 57 25.46 26.85 -10.51
N SER A 58 24.80 26.59 -9.38
CA SER A 58 23.84 27.51 -8.76
C SER A 58 24.33 27.97 -7.40
N THR A 59 24.57 29.27 -7.24
CA THR A 59 24.87 29.91 -5.95
C THR A 59 23.63 30.43 -5.22
N GLY A 60 22.42 30.14 -5.73
CA GLY A 60 21.16 30.58 -5.13
C GLY A 60 20.10 30.97 -6.16
N GLY A 61 19.74 30.06 -7.08
CA GLY A 61 18.72 30.28 -8.12
C GLY A 61 19.27 30.12 -9.54
N MET A 62 18.53 30.56 -10.58
CA MET A 62 19.00 30.56 -11.99
C MET A 62 19.95 31.74 -12.24
N ARG A 63 20.99 31.81 -11.41
CA ARG A 63 22.05 32.82 -11.45
C ARG A 63 23.38 32.11 -11.46
N GLY A 64 24.04 32.11 -12.61
CA GLY A 64 25.33 31.46 -12.76
C GLY A 64 25.62 30.98 -14.17
N PRO A 65 26.83 30.47 -14.39
CA PRO A 65 27.25 29.92 -15.65
C PRO A 65 26.50 28.62 -15.96
N VAL A 66 25.89 28.55 -17.14
CA VAL A 66 25.11 27.41 -17.64
C VAL A 66 25.55 27.07 -19.05
N VAL A 67 25.54 25.79 -19.38
CA VAL A 67 25.68 25.28 -20.73
C VAL A 67 24.34 24.69 -21.14
N SER A 68 23.81 25.13 -22.28
CA SER A 68 22.55 24.65 -22.83
C SER A 68 22.77 24.06 -24.21
N CYS A 69 22.26 22.86 -24.44
CA CYS A 69 22.40 22.15 -25.71
C CYS A 69 21.05 21.72 -26.25
N TYR A 70 20.93 21.76 -27.57
CA TYR A 70 19.79 21.26 -28.30
C TYR A 70 20.27 20.55 -29.56
N VAL A 71 19.67 19.40 -29.85
CA VAL A 71 19.87 18.66 -31.09
C VAL A 71 18.49 18.32 -31.63
N SER A 72 18.22 18.61 -32.90
CA SER A 72 16.95 18.17 -33.48
C SER A 72 16.89 16.64 -33.47
N PRO A 73 15.81 16.02 -32.96
CA PRO A 73 15.66 14.56 -32.94
C PRO A 73 15.79 13.89 -34.32
N ALA A 74 15.62 14.65 -35.40
CA ALA A 74 15.73 14.17 -36.78
C ALA A 74 17.15 14.27 -37.37
N ASN A 75 18.08 15.04 -36.78
CA ASN A 75 19.40 15.27 -37.39
C ASN A 75 20.49 15.68 -36.39
N ALA A 76 21.50 14.82 -36.17
CA ALA A 76 22.63 15.09 -35.29
C ALA A 76 23.53 16.26 -35.74
N SER A 77 23.56 16.59 -37.05
CA SER A 77 24.34 17.72 -37.56
C SER A 77 23.73 19.10 -37.21
N SER A 78 22.54 19.11 -36.61
CA SER A 78 21.89 20.32 -36.07
C SER A 78 22.23 20.60 -34.60
N ALA A 79 23.18 19.87 -34.00
CA ALA A 79 23.56 20.03 -32.61
C ALA A 79 24.15 21.42 -32.34
N VAL A 80 23.55 22.15 -31.41
CA VAL A 80 24.02 23.46 -30.97
C VAL A 80 24.11 23.45 -29.45
N CYS A 81 25.30 23.77 -28.94
CA CYS A 81 25.52 24.06 -27.53
C CYS A 81 25.90 25.53 -27.38
N THR A 82 25.38 26.18 -26.36
CA THR A 82 25.60 27.59 -26.12
C THR A 82 25.85 27.84 -24.64
N ASP A 83 26.89 28.62 -24.37
CA ASP A 83 27.23 29.07 -23.03
C ASP A 83 26.33 30.26 -22.70
N VAL A 84 25.63 30.14 -21.58
CA VAL A 84 24.62 31.10 -21.14
C VAL A 84 25.00 31.56 -19.75
N ASP A 85 24.95 32.85 -19.50
CA ASP A 85 24.97 33.37 -18.13
C ASP A 85 23.52 33.52 -17.69
N ALA A 86 23.06 32.53 -16.92
CA ALA A 86 21.67 32.51 -16.48
C ALA A 86 21.44 33.68 -15.53
N ASN A 87 20.50 34.57 -15.85
CA ASN A 87 19.93 35.56 -14.94
C ASN A 87 18.42 35.69 -15.22
N TYR A 88 17.67 34.64 -14.86
CA TYR A 88 16.23 34.50 -15.17
C TYR A 88 15.83 34.50 -16.65
N GLY A 89 16.80 34.47 -17.57
CA GLY A 89 16.58 34.19 -19.00
C GLY A 89 17.70 34.69 -19.91
N VAL A 90 18.43 33.74 -20.49
CA VAL A 90 18.89 33.72 -21.89
C VAL A 90 19.93 34.75 -22.38
N ALA A 91 20.77 35.29 -21.50
CA ALA A 91 21.92 36.07 -21.96
C ALA A 91 23.02 35.12 -22.43
N ARG A 92 23.39 35.18 -23.71
CA ARG A 92 24.58 34.47 -24.21
C ARG A 92 25.79 34.95 -23.42
N ALA A 93 26.60 34.01 -22.96
CA ALA A 93 27.84 34.35 -22.28
C ALA A 93 28.74 35.18 -23.21
N ALA A 94 29.55 36.06 -22.63
CA ALA A 94 30.43 36.94 -23.41
C ALA A 94 31.44 36.16 -24.28
N ALA A 95 31.76 34.92 -23.91
CA ALA A 95 32.58 33.99 -24.69
C ALA A 95 31.97 32.59 -24.68
N GLN A 96 31.97 31.93 -25.85
CA GLN A 96 31.63 30.51 -26.00
C GLN A 96 32.90 29.70 -25.74
N VAL A 97 32.95 28.99 -24.62
CA VAL A 97 34.15 28.28 -24.15
C VAL A 97 33.92 26.76 -24.03
N SER A 98 32.67 26.32 -23.86
CA SER A 98 32.35 24.89 -23.91
C SER A 98 32.39 24.36 -25.35
N LEU A 99 33.06 23.22 -25.51
CA LEU A 99 33.28 22.54 -26.78
C LEU A 99 32.32 21.36 -26.92
N LEU A 100 31.53 21.36 -28.00
CA LEU A 100 30.76 20.20 -28.42
C LEU A 100 31.72 19.12 -28.94
N VAL A 101 31.80 17.98 -28.24
CA VAL A 101 32.70 16.87 -28.58
C VAL A 101 32.02 15.88 -29.54
N SER A 102 30.77 15.53 -29.27
CA SER A 102 29.97 14.67 -30.14
C SER A 102 28.48 14.88 -29.92
N ALA A 103 27.69 14.58 -30.95
CA ALA A 103 26.24 14.57 -30.89
C ALA A 103 25.69 13.36 -31.65
N ALA A 104 24.66 12.74 -31.10
CA ALA A 104 23.89 11.68 -31.72
C ALA A 104 22.40 12.00 -31.52
N ALA A 105 21.59 11.81 -32.56
CA ALA A 105 20.16 12.01 -32.49
C ALA A 105 19.43 10.77 -33.01
N ASN A 106 18.31 10.45 -32.37
CA ASN A 106 17.38 9.40 -32.75
C ASN A 106 15.95 9.96 -32.69
N VAL A 107 14.98 9.25 -33.27
CA VAL A 107 13.61 9.73 -33.52
C VAL A 107 12.92 10.31 -32.28
N SER A 108 13.23 9.80 -31.08
CA SER A 108 12.61 10.21 -29.81
C SER A 108 13.57 10.84 -28.79
N SER A 109 14.87 10.85 -29.06
CA SER A 109 15.86 11.31 -28.07
C SER A 109 17.19 11.65 -28.73
N TRP A 110 17.96 12.53 -28.10
CA TRP A 110 19.30 12.87 -28.55
C TRP A 110 20.28 12.83 -27.38
N THR A 111 21.55 12.61 -27.69
CA THR A 111 22.66 12.60 -26.76
C THR A 111 23.77 13.51 -27.26
N VAL A 112 24.33 14.30 -26.35
CA VAL A 112 25.43 15.22 -26.64
C VAL A 112 26.53 15.04 -25.59
N VAL A 113 27.79 15.16 -26.02
CA VAL A 113 28.95 15.20 -25.12
C VAL A 113 29.60 16.56 -25.27
N VAL A 114 29.76 17.26 -24.15
CA VAL A 114 30.32 18.61 -24.11
C VAL A 114 31.46 18.65 -23.10
N GLU A 115 32.59 19.22 -23.51
CA GLU A 115 33.69 19.55 -22.62
C GLU A 115 33.60 21.01 -22.21
N THR A 116 33.51 21.24 -20.91
CA THR A 116 33.39 22.58 -20.33
C THR A 116 34.54 22.83 -19.37
N PRO A 117 35.31 23.91 -19.52
CA PRO A 117 36.34 24.27 -18.55
C PRO A 117 35.74 24.42 -17.14
N LEU A 118 36.38 23.87 -16.11
CA LEU A 118 35.89 23.98 -14.72
C LEU A 118 35.78 25.44 -14.25
N THR A 119 36.68 26.30 -14.74
CA THR A 119 36.65 27.74 -14.53
C THR A 119 35.39 28.40 -15.09
N ARG A 120 34.83 27.87 -16.19
CA ARG A 120 33.59 28.40 -16.77
C ARG A 120 32.42 28.21 -15.83
N LEU A 121 32.35 27.06 -15.17
CA LEU A 121 31.27 26.71 -14.24
C LEU A 121 31.56 27.14 -12.79
N ALA A 122 32.68 27.82 -12.53
CA ALA A 122 33.15 28.13 -11.17
C ALA A 122 33.27 26.88 -10.27
N LEU A 123 33.70 25.76 -10.85
CA LEU A 123 33.88 24.49 -10.16
C LEU A 123 35.30 24.35 -9.60
N THR A 124 35.42 23.88 -8.37
CA THR A 124 36.69 23.56 -7.72
C THR A 124 36.94 22.05 -7.78
N PRO A 125 38.08 21.57 -8.34
CA PRO A 125 38.44 20.16 -8.30
C PRO A 125 38.44 19.61 -6.87
N GLY A 126 37.82 18.46 -6.64
CA GLY A 126 37.72 17.82 -5.31
C GLY A 126 36.56 18.33 -4.44
N ALA A 127 35.85 19.40 -4.82
CA ALA A 127 34.74 19.94 -4.04
C ALA A 127 33.41 19.27 -4.42
N VAL A 128 32.52 19.15 -3.43
CA VAL A 128 31.11 18.84 -3.67
C VAL A 128 30.40 20.16 -3.98
N THR A 129 29.77 20.25 -5.15
CA THR A 129 29.13 21.48 -5.62
C THR A 129 27.68 21.21 -6.02
N SER A 130 26.78 22.14 -5.70
CA SER A 130 25.39 22.05 -6.09
C SER A 130 25.22 22.49 -7.54
N MET A 131 24.98 21.53 -8.42
CA MET A 131 24.73 21.75 -9.84
C MET A 131 23.23 21.81 -10.11
N MET A 132 22.83 22.71 -11.00
CA MET A 132 21.47 22.82 -11.51
C MET A 132 21.36 22.12 -12.85
N PHE A 133 20.23 21.45 -13.04
CA PHE A 133 19.88 20.73 -14.25
C PHE A 133 18.47 21.11 -14.67
N ALA A 134 18.24 21.35 -15.96
CA ALA A 134 16.93 21.74 -16.46
C ALA A 134 16.69 21.30 -17.91
N TYR A 135 15.43 21.22 -18.30
CA TYR A 135 15.01 21.11 -19.70
C TYR A 135 14.02 22.22 -20.06
N THR A 136 14.00 22.62 -21.33
CA THR A 136 13.18 23.76 -21.81
C THR A 136 13.01 23.71 -23.33
N GLY A 137 12.11 24.51 -23.90
CA GLY A 137 12.04 24.71 -25.35
C GLY A 137 13.28 25.43 -25.89
N TRP A 138 13.50 25.35 -27.20
CA TRP A 138 14.65 25.98 -27.87
C TRP A 138 14.20 27.00 -28.91
N VAL A 139 14.87 28.16 -28.99
CA VAL A 139 14.62 29.17 -30.03
C VAL A 139 15.73 29.12 -31.06
N ALA A 140 15.47 28.44 -32.18
CA ALA A 140 16.46 28.22 -33.24
C ALA A 140 17.03 29.52 -33.83
N ALA A 141 16.21 30.56 -33.97
CA ALA A 141 16.63 31.86 -34.53
C ALA A 141 17.71 32.56 -33.70
N THR A 142 17.74 32.33 -32.39
CA THR A 142 18.68 32.97 -31.46
C THR A 142 19.71 31.99 -30.90
N ALA A 143 19.62 30.70 -31.22
CA ALA A 143 20.44 29.61 -30.66
C ALA A 143 20.49 29.67 -29.13
N LEU A 144 19.31 29.75 -28.52
CA LEU A 144 19.16 30.05 -27.11
C LEU A 144 17.94 29.33 -26.52
N PRO A 145 18.00 28.86 -25.26
CA PRO A 145 16.89 28.18 -24.61
C PRO A 145 15.75 29.14 -24.23
N THR A 146 14.51 28.67 -24.29
CA THR A 146 13.36 29.41 -23.75
C THR A 146 13.40 29.46 -22.22
N ARG A 147 12.68 30.41 -21.61
CA ARG A 147 12.63 30.57 -20.15
C ARG A 147 12.03 29.31 -19.50
N HIS A 148 12.77 28.72 -18.56
CA HIS A 148 12.34 27.51 -17.85
C HIS A 148 11.09 27.74 -16.99
N ALA A 149 10.19 26.75 -16.96
CA ALA A 149 9.14 26.65 -15.95
C ALA A 149 9.72 26.12 -14.62
N SER A 150 9.11 26.47 -13.48
CA SER A 150 9.61 26.14 -12.14
C SER A 150 9.72 24.63 -11.87
N ASN A 151 8.95 23.81 -12.58
CA ASN A 151 8.89 22.35 -12.47
C ASN A 151 9.83 21.59 -13.42
N ALA A 152 10.57 22.29 -14.30
CA ALA A 152 11.47 21.69 -15.29
C ALA A 152 12.96 21.80 -14.91
N LYS A 153 13.25 21.89 -13.60
CA LYS A 153 14.61 22.03 -13.04
C LYS A 153 14.80 21.23 -11.76
N VAL A 154 16.05 20.87 -11.47
CA VAL A 154 16.47 20.16 -10.27
C VAL A 154 17.85 20.66 -9.84
N LEU A 155 18.14 20.56 -8.55
CA LEU A 155 19.47 20.78 -7.98
C LEU A 155 19.99 19.44 -7.46
N ALA A 156 21.23 19.09 -7.78
CA ALA A 156 21.89 17.93 -7.21
C ALA A 156 23.34 18.24 -6.87
N ASN A 157 23.83 17.63 -5.79
CA ASN A 157 25.21 17.76 -5.38
C ASN A 157 26.09 16.81 -6.18
N VAL A 158 27.09 17.35 -6.88
CA VAL A 158 28.04 16.60 -7.69
C VAL A 158 29.43 16.77 -7.10
N THR A 159 30.10 15.64 -6.84
CA THR A 159 31.50 15.61 -6.42
C THR A 159 32.38 15.77 -7.65
N VAL A 160 33.15 16.85 -7.73
CA VAL A 160 34.13 17.04 -8.80
C VAL A 160 35.38 16.23 -8.46
N PRO A 161 35.84 15.28 -9.31
CA PRO A 161 37.09 14.55 -9.09
C PRO A 161 38.27 15.50 -8.83
N GLY A 162 38.99 15.29 -7.72
CA GLY A 162 40.20 16.05 -7.37
C GLY A 162 41.44 15.52 -8.08
N ASN A 163 42.42 16.40 -8.33
CA ASN A 163 43.71 15.99 -8.89
C ASN A 163 44.45 15.05 -7.93
N ALA A 164 44.91 13.92 -8.47
CA ALA A 164 46.07 13.22 -7.92
C ALA A 164 47.26 14.21 -7.81
N PRO A 165 48.14 14.07 -6.80
CA PRO A 165 49.11 15.10 -6.44
C PRO A 165 50.17 15.32 -7.54
N PRO A 166 50.55 16.56 -7.86
CA PRO A 166 51.78 16.84 -8.59
C PRO A 166 52.87 17.44 -7.66
N ALA A 167 54.13 17.17 -7.99
CA ALA A 167 55.28 17.63 -7.22
C ALA A 167 55.42 19.18 -7.16
N SER A 168 55.80 19.65 -5.95
CA SER A 168 56.59 20.85 -5.57
C SER A 168 56.07 22.30 -5.79
N THR A 169 55.99 23.03 -4.65
CA THR A 169 56.40 24.44 -4.35
C THR A 169 55.85 25.60 -5.23
N THR A 170 55.34 26.74 -4.75
CA THR A 170 56.00 27.76 -3.87
C THR A 170 55.02 28.93 -3.60
N VAL A 171 54.95 29.39 -2.33
CA VAL A 171 54.78 30.75 -1.74
C VAL A 171 53.78 31.82 -2.32
N ALA A 172 53.03 32.44 -1.39
CA ALA A 172 52.03 33.52 -1.52
C ALA A 172 52.58 34.95 -1.78
N PRO A 173 51.71 35.95 -2.09
CA PRO A 173 51.49 37.03 -1.10
C PRO A 173 50.05 37.60 -0.96
N THR A 174 49.92 38.36 0.14
CA THR A 174 48.85 39.00 0.96
C THR A 174 47.85 39.98 0.28
N PRO A 175 46.63 40.20 0.84
CA PRO A 175 45.58 41.10 0.31
C PRO A 175 45.60 42.54 0.90
N THR A 176 44.89 43.48 0.26
CA THR A 176 44.56 44.84 0.79
C THR A 176 43.02 45.05 0.81
N PRO A 177 42.41 45.68 1.84
CA PRO A 177 40.96 45.62 2.11
C PRO A 177 40.20 46.95 1.95
N THR A 178 38.88 46.93 1.73
CA THR A 178 37.87 47.95 2.19
C THR A 178 36.42 47.54 1.81
N PRO A 179 35.33 48.12 2.37
CA PRO A 179 34.93 48.40 3.77
C PRO A 179 33.59 47.72 4.16
N THR A 180 33.32 47.69 5.47
CA THR A 180 32.10 47.20 6.15
C THR A 180 31.01 48.29 6.26
N PRO A 181 29.70 47.96 6.23
CA PRO A 181 28.64 48.79 6.79
C PRO A 181 28.15 48.29 8.16
N THR A 182 27.86 49.27 9.01
CA THR A 182 27.58 49.25 10.46
C THR A 182 26.36 48.43 10.89
N THR A 183 26.50 47.65 11.97
CA THR A 183 25.43 46.95 12.70
C THR A 183 25.14 47.62 14.06
N THR A 184 23.86 47.62 14.47
CA THR A 184 23.40 47.79 15.87
C THR A 184 22.84 46.44 16.34
N PRO A 185 22.83 46.11 17.65
CA PRO A 185 23.22 44.77 18.12
C PRO A 185 22.06 43.77 18.22
N LEU A 186 22.36 42.52 17.85
CA LEU A 186 21.63 41.30 18.22
C LEU A 186 21.77 41.06 19.75
N PRO A 187 20.86 40.33 20.44
CA PRO A 187 20.95 40.11 21.88
C PRO A 187 22.26 39.41 22.25
N SER A 188 22.90 39.89 23.32
CA SER A 188 24.18 39.38 23.81
C SER A 188 24.13 37.88 24.07
N THR A 189 24.81 37.10 23.23
CA THR A 189 25.24 35.74 23.57
C THR A 189 26.21 35.86 24.74
N SER A 190 25.92 35.19 25.87
CA SER A 190 26.93 35.01 26.90
C SER A 190 28.13 34.29 26.29
N ASP A 191 29.34 34.80 26.53
CA ASP A 191 30.59 34.25 25.99
C ASP A 191 30.65 32.72 26.18
N GLY A 192 30.57 31.97 25.07
CA GLY A 192 30.71 30.51 25.04
C GLY A 192 29.44 29.68 24.79
N GLU A 193 28.26 30.29 24.62
CA GLU A 193 27.04 29.53 24.31
C GLU A 193 26.97 29.12 22.82
N GLN A 194 26.78 27.82 22.54
CA GLN A 194 26.60 27.35 21.15
C GLN A 194 25.24 27.79 20.59
N VAL A 195 25.28 28.47 19.45
CA VAL A 195 24.12 28.89 18.67
C VAL A 195 24.01 28.01 17.44
N TYR A 196 22.82 27.45 17.22
CA TYR A 196 22.52 26.66 16.02
C TYR A 196 21.64 27.49 15.09
N SER A 197 21.95 27.49 13.78
CA SER A 197 21.29 28.35 12.80
C SER A 197 21.03 27.60 11.49
N VAL A 198 19.94 27.94 10.81
CA VAL A 198 19.56 27.35 9.53
C VAL A 198 18.76 28.33 8.69
N ALA A 199 19.01 28.33 7.38
CA ALA A 199 18.26 29.12 6.41
C ALA A 199 17.44 28.18 5.51
N MET A 200 16.14 28.42 5.43
CA MET A 200 15.20 27.68 4.58
C MET A 200 14.48 28.59 3.60
N SER A 201 14.34 28.13 2.36
CA SER A 201 13.71 28.87 1.25
C SER A 201 12.97 27.91 0.35
N ARG A 202 11.68 28.16 0.06
CA ARG A 202 10.90 27.35 -0.88
C ARG A 202 10.62 28.09 -2.19
N ALA A 203 10.84 27.42 -3.31
CA ALA A 203 10.72 27.98 -4.66
C ALA A 203 9.30 27.85 -5.24
N LEU A 204 8.27 28.35 -4.55
CA LEU A 204 6.93 28.61 -5.12
C LEU A 204 5.98 29.38 -4.18
N GLY A 205 6.49 30.26 -3.33
CA GLY A 205 5.64 31.09 -2.46
C GLY A 205 6.52 31.81 -1.45
N SER A 206 6.63 33.12 -1.62
CA SER A 206 7.35 34.21 -0.95
C SER A 206 7.71 34.15 0.55
N LEU A 207 7.92 32.98 1.16
CA LEU A 207 8.37 32.77 2.54
C LEU A 207 9.83 32.30 2.56
N ILE A 208 10.72 33.15 3.05
CA ILE A 208 12.12 32.81 3.38
C ILE A 208 12.28 32.94 4.87
N ALA A 209 12.91 31.96 5.50
CA ALA A 209 13.09 31.94 6.94
C ALA A 209 14.52 31.59 7.32
N GLU A 210 15.10 32.40 8.20
CA GLU A 210 16.35 32.11 8.87
C GLU A 210 16.04 31.91 10.34
N LEU A 211 16.32 30.73 10.87
CA LEU A 211 15.96 30.31 12.22
C LEU A 211 17.22 30.04 13.02
N SER A 212 17.23 30.47 14.28
CA SER A 212 18.34 30.25 15.19
C SER A 212 17.85 29.98 16.60
N PHE A 213 18.60 29.17 17.34
CA PHE A 213 18.30 28.91 18.75
C PHE A 213 19.55 28.66 19.58
N ASN A 214 19.43 28.90 20.88
CA ASN A 214 20.39 28.54 21.91
C ASN A 214 19.67 27.82 23.06
N SER A 215 20.29 27.70 24.24
CA SER A 215 19.69 26.96 25.36
C SER A 215 18.45 27.63 25.96
N THR A 216 18.23 28.93 25.69
CA THR A 216 17.20 29.74 26.35
C THR A 216 16.17 30.35 25.39
N ALA A 217 16.51 30.55 24.13
CA ALA A 217 15.73 31.31 23.16
C ALA A 217 15.68 30.67 21.77
N PHE A 218 14.61 31.00 21.04
CA PHE A 218 14.39 30.72 19.62
C PHE A 218 14.04 32.03 18.91
N TRP A 219 14.79 32.38 17.87
CA TRP A 219 14.55 33.61 17.10
C TRP A 219 14.72 33.33 15.62
N GLY A 220 14.18 34.22 14.80
CA GLY A 220 14.33 34.10 13.37
C GLY A 220 13.87 35.32 12.61
N THR A 221 14.22 35.34 11.33
CA THR A 221 13.83 36.38 10.38
C THR A 221 13.00 35.76 9.28
N LEU A 222 11.84 36.36 9.01
CA LEU A 222 10.86 35.92 8.02
C LEU A 222 10.69 36.97 6.95
N THR A 223 10.97 36.60 5.71
CA THR A 223 10.59 37.39 4.53
C THR A 223 9.33 36.80 3.96
N ILE A 224 8.27 37.60 3.82
CA ILE A 224 6.91 37.18 3.49
C ILE A 224 6.37 38.11 2.39
N ALA A 225 5.65 37.63 1.38
CA ALA A 225 4.99 38.58 0.44
C ALA A 225 3.84 39.35 1.08
N GLY A 226 3.60 40.56 0.57
CA GLY A 226 2.55 41.47 1.04
C GLY A 226 1.15 40.84 0.98
N GLY A 227 0.34 41.05 2.02
CA GLY A 227 -1.01 40.50 2.15
C GLY A 227 -1.10 39.11 2.78
N TYR A 228 0.03 38.49 3.11
CA TYR A 228 0.09 37.14 3.64
C TYR A 228 0.78 37.05 5.01
N VAL A 229 0.48 35.95 5.70
CA VAL A 229 1.06 35.52 6.97
C VAL A 229 1.99 34.35 6.70
N GLY A 230 3.23 34.44 7.20
CA GLY A 230 4.17 33.35 7.27
C GLY A 230 4.08 32.72 8.65
N THR A 231 3.81 31.43 8.71
CA THR A 231 3.75 30.67 9.97
C THR A 231 4.84 29.62 9.99
N ILE A 232 5.57 29.53 11.10
CA ILE A 232 6.59 28.50 11.34
C ILE A 232 6.37 27.91 12.71
N GLY A 233 6.45 26.60 12.81
CA GLY A 233 6.37 25.90 14.08
C GLY A 233 7.33 24.74 14.18
N VAL A 234 7.67 24.41 15.43
CA VAL A 234 8.39 23.19 15.74
C VAL A 234 7.34 22.15 16.12
N VAL A 235 7.19 21.13 15.28
CA VAL A 235 6.10 20.16 15.37
C VAL A 235 6.63 18.78 15.71
N SER A 236 5.82 17.97 16.40
CA SER A 236 6.17 16.56 16.62
C SER A 236 5.81 15.69 15.40
N SER A 237 4.68 15.98 14.75
CA SER A 237 4.22 15.36 13.50
C SER A 237 2.98 16.09 12.99
N GLY A 238 2.87 16.27 11.66
CA GLY A 238 1.67 16.81 10.99
C GLY A 238 1.05 18.05 11.65
N MET A 239 1.64 19.23 11.46
CA MET A 239 1.19 20.55 11.99
C MET A 239 0.73 20.60 13.46
N ASP A 240 0.89 19.56 14.29
CA ASP A 240 0.58 19.60 15.72
C ASP A 240 1.82 20.07 16.49
N GLY A 241 1.75 21.27 17.08
CA GLY A 241 2.86 21.88 17.81
C GLY A 241 2.76 23.38 17.99
N SER A 242 3.74 23.94 18.71
CA SER A 242 3.86 25.38 18.96
C SER A 242 4.41 26.09 17.71
N MET A 243 3.74 27.17 17.30
CA MET A 243 4.12 27.94 16.11
C MET A 243 4.09 29.46 16.36
N VAL A 244 4.78 30.16 15.48
CA VAL A 244 4.86 31.61 15.38
C VAL A 244 4.32 32.01 14.01
N ALA A 245 3.33 32.89 13.99
CA ALA A 245 2.76 33.49 12.81
C ALA A 245 3.14 34.96 12.75
N CYS A 246 3.72 35.41 11.65
CA CYS A 246 4.11 36.81 11.44
C CYS A 246 3.38 37.39 10.21
N TYR A 247 2.81 38.57 10.40
CA TYR A 247 2.09 39.33 9.38
C TYR A 247 2.75 40.70 9.16
N GLY A 248 3.01 41.03 7.90
CA GLY A 248 3.73 42.24 7.50
C GLY A 248 2.91 43.52 7.41
N GLY A 249 1.59 43.50 7.63
CA GLY A 249 0.75 44.71 7.64
C GLY A 249 0.38 45.29 6.26
N ASN A 250 0.94 44.77 5.17
CA ASN A 250 0.72 45.32 3.83
C ASN A 250 -0.60 44.79 3.24
N GLY A 251 -1.70 45.53 3.39
CA GLY A 251 -3.04 45.09 2.94
C GLY A 251 -4.26 45.74 3.59
N ASN A 252 -4.18 47.01 4.01
CA ASN A 252 -5.30 47.82 4.56
C ASN A 252 -5.90 47.45 5.94
N ALA A 253 -5.33 46.52 6.73
CA ALA A 253 -5.92 46.18 8.04
C ALA A 253 -4.96 45.64 9.12
N GLY A 254 -3.82 46.30 9.38
CA GLY A 254 -3.05 46.01 10.60
C GLY A 254 -1.60 46.49 10.59
N THR A 255 -1.03 46.72 11.78
CA THR A 255 0.41 46.91 11.97
C THR A 255 1.16 45.59 11.81
N ALA A 256 2.44 45.64 11.45
CA ALA A 256 3.28 44.44 11.43
C ALA A 256 3.29 43.78 12.81
N THR A 257 3.00 42.47 12.88
CA THR A 257 2.90 41.73 14.15
C THR A 257 3.36 40.29 14.00
N CYS A 258 4.05 39.78 15.01
CA CYS A 258 4.26 38.36 15.21
C CYS A 258 3.46 37.91 16.43
N PHE A 259 2.76 36.79 16.31
CA PHE A 259 1.92 36.25 17.35
C PHE A 259 1.99 34.73 17.34
N ASP A 260 1.47 34.19 18.42
CA ASP A 260 1.63 32.82 18.79
C ASP A 260 0.40 32.02 18.42
N VAL A 261 0.63 30.89 17.74
CA VAL A 261 -0.44 29.97 17.35
C VAL A 261 -0.03 28.54 17.64
N ASP A 262 -0.97 27.74 18.11
CA ASP A 262 -0.78 26.33 18.35
C ASP A 262 -1.59 25.55 17.32
N GLY A 263 -0.92 24.65 16.60
CA GLY A 263 -1.56 23.78 15.63
C GLY A 263 -2.17 22.55 16.30
N HIS A 264 -3.43 22.24 15.98
CA HIS A 264 -4.09 21.02 16.41
C HIS A 264 -5.05 20.48 15.34
N GLN A 265 -4.78 19.28 14.82
CA GLN A 265 -5.61 18.56 13.84
C GLN A 265 -5.91 19.37 12.57
N GLY A 266 -4.94 20.14 12.09
CA GLY A 266 -5.10 21.00 10.90
C GLY A 266 -5.82 22.32 11.15
N TYR A 267 -6.08 22.68 12.41
CA TYR A 267 -6.59 23.99 12.81
C TYR A 267 -5.52 24.77 13.59
N LEU A 268 -5.52 26.10 13.45
CA LEU A 268 -4.68 27.01 14.22
C LEU A 268 -5.52 27.68 15.31
N VAL A 269 -5.02 27.70 16.54
CA VAL A 269 -5.63 28.42 17.66
C VAL A 269 -4.63 29.44 18.18
N ARG A 270 -5.08 30.68 18.43
CA ARG A 270 -4.22 31.71 19.02
C ARG A 270 -3.79 31.30 20.42
N SER A 271 -2.52 31.49 20.72
CA SER A 271 -1.86 31.10 21.97
C SER A 271 -1.36 32.33 22.72
N SER A 272 -0.91 32.17 23.97
CA SER A 272 -0.42 33.26 24.81
C SER A 272 0.79 33.96 24.16
N GLY A 273 0.86 35.30 24.27
CA GLY A 273 1.86 36.16 23.63
C GLY A 273 3.24 36.11 24.29
N TYR A 274 3.97 35.04 24.05
CA TYR A 274 5.38 34.87 24.41
C TYR A 274 6.33 35.40 23.33
N THR A 275 5.90 35.40 22.06
CA THR A 275 6.69 35.91 20.94
C THR A 275 6.66 37.43 20.89
N THR A 276 7.85 38.03 20.76
CA THR A 276 8.05 39.46 20.59
C THR A 276 8.56 39.77 19.19
N LEU A 277 7.99 40.77 18.53
CA LEU A 277 8.50 41.33 17.29
C LEU A 277 9.71 42.23 17.61
N LEU A 278 10.87 41.94 17.04
CA LEU A 278 12.11 42.71 17.24
C LEU A 278 12.25 43.83 16.21
N SER A 279 11.96 43.54 14.95
CA SER A 279 12.03 44.51 13.86
C SER A 279 11.05 44.14 12.75
N SER A 280 10.62 45.15 12.00
CA SER A 280 9.80 44.95 10.80
C SER A 280 10.22 45.96 9.73
N GLN A 281 10.54 45.46 8.55
CA GLN A 281 10.77 46.25 7.34
C GLN A 281 9.73 45.84 6.31
N VAL A 282 8.86 46.78 5.94
CA VAL A 282 7.73 46.50 5.03
C VAL A 282 7.94 47.27 3.74
N ASN A 283 7.96 46.57 2.62
CA ASN A 283 7.99 47.14 1.27
C ASN A 283 6.69 46.78 0.53
N ALA A 284 6.42 47.41 -0.61
CA ALA A 284 5.18 47.27 -1.39
C ALA A 284 4.87 45.81 -1.79
N THR A 285 5.89 44.96 -1.92
CA THR A 285 5.74 43.56 -2.36
C THR A 285 6.07 42.52 -1.29
N HIS A 286 6.87 42.85 -0.27
CA HIS A 286 7.36 41.92 0.75
C HIS A 286 7.56 42.61 2.10
N ALA A 287 7.44 41.86 3.19
CA ALA A 287 7.78 42.27 4.54
C ALA A 287 8.84 41.34 5.14
N VAL A 288 9.84 41.93 5.78
CA VAL A 288 10.87 41.23 6.56
C VAL A 288 10.58 41.49 8.03
N LEU A 289 10.32 40.44 8.81
CA LEU A 289 10.03 40.52 10.24
C LEU A 289 11.01 39.66 11.02
N SER A 290 11.62 40.21 12.06
CA SER A 290 12.43 39.44 13.01
C SER A 290 11.67 39.25 14.31
N PHE A 291 11.65 38.03 14.81
CA PHE A 291 10.92 37.66 16.03
C PHE A 291 11.83 36.98 17.05
N TYR A 292 11.41 37.02 18.31
CA TYR A 292 12.03 36.35 19.45
C TYR A 292 10.97 35.61 20.27
N SER A 293 11.26 34.36 20.67
CA SER A 293 10.42 33.58 21.58
C SER A 293 11.29 32.78 22.56
N PRO A 294 10.84 32.55 23.81
CA PRO A 294 11.49 31.64 24.74
C PRO A 294 11.55 30.21 24.19
N ARG A 295 12.68 29.51 24.38
CA ARG A 295 12.84 28.10 23.95
C ARG A 295 11.89 27.16 24.69
N SER A 296 11.50 27.49 25.92
CA SER A 296 10.53 26.71 26.71
C SER A 296 9.16 26.54 26.02
N ARG A 297 8.83 27.38 25.03
CA ARG A 297 7.63 27.28 24.21
C ARG A 297 7.68 26.12 23.20
N PHE A 298 8.87 25.72 22.76
CA PHE A 298 9.08 24.71 21.72
C PHE A 298 9.67 23.43 22.33
N PRO A 299 8.85 22.57 22.96
CA PRO A 299 9.33 21.38 23.67
C PRO A 299 10.01 20.36 22.76
N TYR A 300 9.75 20.43 21.45
CA TYR A 300 10.31 19.54 20.43
C TYR A 300 11.54 20.11 19.72
N LEU A 301 11.98 21.33 20.06
CA LEU A 301 13.12 21.96 19.40
C LEU A 301 14.42 21.32 19.90
N GLY A 302 15.28 20.91 18.99
CA GLY A 302 16.56 20.24 19.24
C GLY A 302 17.50 20.44 18.06
N VAL A 303 18.66 19.77 18.09
CA VAL A 303 19.66 19.86 17.00
C VAL A 303 19.08 19.34 15.68
N GLU A 304 18.24 18.31 15.74
CA GLU A 304 17.38 17.87 14.64
C GLU A 304 15.92 18.07 15.04
N SER A 305 15.13 18.71 14.19
CA SER A 305 13.70 18.97 14.49
C SER A 305 12.88 19.09 13.22
N TYR A 306 11.59 18.73 13.32
CA TYR A 306 10.63 18.98 12.26
C TYR A 306 10.14 20.41 12.33
N ILE A 307 10.38 21.16 11.27
CA ILE A 307 9.97 22.56 11.16
C ILE A 307 8.80 22.63 10.20
N ALA A 308 7.59 22.79 10.74
CA ALA A 308 6.42 23.08 9.93
C ALA A 308 6.47 24.53 9.46
N TYR A 309 6.14 24.75 8.19
CA TYR A 309 5.93 26.08 7.66
C TYR A 309 4.63 26.13 6.86
N CYS A 310 3.98 27.28 6.85
CA CYS A 310 2.93 27.59 5.89
C CYS A 310 2.88 29.08 5.56
N TRP A 311 2.29 29.41 4.41
CA TRP A 311 2.15 30.79 3.95
C TRP A 311 0.74 31.01 3.41
N THR A 312 -0.03 31.91 4.03
CA THR A 312 -1.47 32.04 3.75
C THR A 312 -1.95 33.49 3.83
N PRO A 313 -3.06 33.87 3.18
CA PRO A 313 -3.64 35.20 3.34
C PRO A 313 -4.00 35.50 4.81
N TYR A 314 -3.89 36.76 5.23
CA TYR A 314 -4.31 37.21 6.55
C TYR A 314 -5.82 37.50 6.58
N ASP A 315 -6.54 36.97 7.58
CA ASP A 315 -7.93 37.36 7.84
C ASP A 315 -7.98 38.46 8.92
N PRO A 316 -8.31 39.71 8.56
CA PRO A 316 -8.38 40.80 9.52
C PRO A 316 -9.55 40.67 10.52
N ALA A 317 -10.60 39.89 10.22
CA ALA A 317 -11.74 39.72 11.11
C ALA A 317 -11.42 38.77 12.28
N THR A 318 -10.68 37.70 12.01
CA THR A 318 -10.29 36.70 13.02
C THR A 318 -8.89 36.91 13.58
N GLN A 319 -8.10 37.82 12.99
CA GLN A 319 -6.68 38.04 13.29
C GLN A 319 -5.85 36.76 13.20
N LEU A 320 -6.23 35.84 12.30
CA LEU A 320 -5.62 34.54 12.11
C LEU A 320 -5.33 34.28 10.62
N PRO A 321 -4.44 33.32 10.30
CA PRO A 321 -4.21 32.92 8.92
C PRO A 321 -5.43 32.18 8.33
N VAL A 322 -5.76 32.44 7.06
CA VAL A 322 -6.88 31.80 6.36
C VAL A 322 -6.58 30.33 6.07
N LYS A 323 -7.61 29.47 6.16
CA LYS A 323 -7.49 28.06 5.75
C LYS A 323 -7.13 27.95 4.26
N HIS A 324 -6.02 27.28 3.97
CA HIS A 324 -5.57 26.97 2.60
C HIS A 324 -5.96 25.53 2.23
N ASN A 325 -6.11 25.27 0.92
CA ASN A 325 -6.64 24.00 0.40
C ASN A 325 -5.68 23.35 -0.62
N ILE A 326 -4.39 23.72 -0.59
CA ILE A 326 -3.40 23.39 -1.63
C ILE A 326 -2.12 22.84 -0.99
N ASP A 327 -1.60 21.72 -1.51
CA ASP A 327 -0.37 21.03 -1.07
C ASP A 327 0.94 21.80 -1.35
N GLN A 328 0.85 23.03 -1.88
CA GLN A 328 2.02 23.84 -2.27
C GLN A 328 2.40 24.92 -1.24
N ASP A 329 1.50 25.25 -0.32
CA ASP A 329 1.63 26.40 0.57
C ASP A 329 2.07 26.02 2.00
N HIS A 330 2.33 24.73 2.24
CA HIS A 330 2.76 24.20 3.53
C HIS A 330 3.76 23.04 3.39
N GLY A 331 4.55 22.79 4.43
CA GLY A 331 5.50 21.69 4.48
C GLY A 331 6.04 21.44 5.89
N ALA A 332 6.71 20.30 6.10
CA ALA A 332 7.33 19.95 7.38
C ALA A 332 8.66 19.19 7.18
N PRO A 333 9.71 19.85 6.65
CA PRO A 333 11.03 19.25 6.52
C PRO A 333 11.63 18.88 7.87
N LEU A 334 12.47 17.84 7.85
CA LEU A 334 13.41 17.56 8.93
C LEU A 334 14.62 18.48 8.76
N VAL A 335 14.93 19.25 9.80
CA VAL A 335 16.00 20.26 9.78
C VAL A 335 17.05 19.91 10.82
N ASN A 336 18.30 19.80 10.39
CA ASN A 336 19.46 19.65 11.26
C ASN A 336 20.15 21.02 11.40
N PHE A 337 20.01 21.66 12.55
CA PHE A 337 20.56 22.99 12.81
C PHE A 337 22.08 22.99 13.08
N ALA A 338 22.71 21.83 13.27
CA ALA A 338 24.17 21.73 13.39
C ALA A 338 24.85 21.63 12.02
N THR A 339 24.25 20.94 11.06
CA THR A 339 24.82 20.76 9.72
C THR A 339 24.21 21.69 8.66
N GLY A 340 23.08 22.33 8.99
CA GLY A 340 22.28 23.10 8.04
C GLY A 340 21.51 22.25 7.02
N ALA A 341 21.53 20.92 7.18
CA ALA A 341 20.85 20.01 6.26
C ALA A 341 19.33 20.12 6.42
N ILE A 342 18.63 20.27 5.29
CA ILE A 342 17.17 20.29 5.22
C ILE A 342 16.76 19.09 4.36
N THR A 343 16.08 18.14 4.98
CA THR A 343 15.56 16.96 4.30
C THR A 343 14.05 17.13 4.19
N GLU A 344 13.56 17.36 2.96
CA GLU A 344 12.12 17.28 2.72
C GLU A 344 11.67 15.85 2.96
N VAL A 345 10.97 15.64 4.07
CA VAL A 345 10.26 14.40 4.30
C VAL A 345 9.06 14.44 3.36
N THR A 346 9.19 13.77 2.20
CA THR A 346 8.02 13.23 1.52
C THR A 346 7.26 12.50 2.60
N THR A 347 6.06 13.00 2.92
CA THR A 347 5.30 12.59 4.10
C THR A 347 5.46 11.09 4.33
N PRO A 348 5.67 10.62 5.56
CA PRO A 348 5.85 9.18 5.82
C PRO A 348 4.66 8.33 5.32
N PHE A 349 3.55 8.96 4.93
CA PHE A 349 2.40 8.37 4.23
C PHE A 349 2.70 7.83 2.81
N THR A 350 3.61 8.43 2.03
CA THR A 350 3.93 7.94 0.67
C THR A 350 4.87 6.73 0.69
N SER A 351 5.77 6.63 1.67
CA SER A 351 6.63 5.45 1.84
C SER A 351 5.90 4.28 2.50
N ARG A 352 4.98 4.55 3.44
CA ARG A 352 4.10 3.54 4.08
C ARG A 352 3.20 2.82 3.08
N SER A 353 2.46 3.58 2.26
CA SER A 353 1.58 3.00 1.25
C SER A 353 2.35 2.22 0.19
N GLN A 354 3.54 2.69 -0.21
CA GLN A 354 4.42 1.95 -1.11
C GLN A 354 4.94 0.65 -0.46
N ALA A 355 5.36 0.66 0.81
CA ALA A 355 5.82 -0.55 1.49
C ALA A 355 4.70 -1.60 1.63
N TYR A 356 3.48 -1.20 2.03
CA TYR A 356 2.34 -2.12 2.10
C TYR A 356 1.94 -2.66 0.73
N MET A 357 1.96 -1.82 -0.31
CA MET A 357 1.68 -2.27 -1.68
C MET A 357 2.77 -3.21 -2.19
N ILE A 358 4.05 -2.93 -1.95
CA ILE A 358 5.17 -3.80 -2.34
C ILE A 358 5.07 -5.13 -1.61
N VAL A 359 4.88 -5.13 -0.28
CA VAL A 359 4.71 -6.37 0.49
C VAL A 359 3.47 -7.15 0.02
N GLY A 360 2.35 -6.47 -0.23
CA GLY A 360 1.13 -7.09 -0.75
C GLY A 360 1.30 -7.68 -2.15
N ILE A 361 1.97 -6.97 -3.07
CA ILE A 361 2.27 -7.44 -4.43
C ILE A 361 3.27 -8.59 -4.38
N VAL A 362 4.33 -8.49 -3.58
CA VAL A 362 5.34 -9.54 -3.43
C VAL A 362 4.72 -10.79 -2.84
N LEU A 363 3.93 -10.70 -1.77
CA LEU A 363 3.21 -11.84 -1.20
C LEU A 363 2.20 -12.42 -2.18
N GLY A 364 1.46 -11.56 -2.89
CA GLY A 364 0.53 -11.99 -3.93
C GLY A 364 1.23 -12.75 -5.06
N ALA A 365 2.33 -12.20 -5.58
CA ALA A 365 3.13 -12.80 -6.63
C ALA A 365 3.79 -14.10 -6.16
N LEU A 366 4.37 -14.12 -4.96
CA LEU A 366 4.98 -15.31 -4.38
C LEU A 366 3.93 -16.42 -4.21
N LEU A 367 2.75 -16.07 -3.70
CA LEU A 367 1.66 -17.01 -3.50
C LEU A 367 1.15 -17.56 -4.85
N VAL A 368 1.05 -16.73 -5.90
CA VAL A 368 0.71 -17.18 -7.26
C VAL A 368 1.80 -18.09 -7.84
N VAL A 369 3.08 -17.71 -7.72
CA VAL A 369 4.23 -18.48 -8.24
C VAL A 369 4.37 -19.82 -7.54
N THR A 370 4.38 -19.83 -6.20
CA THR A 370 4.41 -21.08 -5.42
C THR A 370 3.24 -21.98 -5.79
N THR A 371 2.08 -21.40 -6.05
CA THR A 371 0.91 -22.19 -6.41
C THR A 371 0.95 -22.73 -7.84
N LEU A 372 1.43 -21.95 -8.81
CA LEU A 372 1.70 -22.44 -10.16
C LEU A 372 2.70 -23.59 -10.14
N LEU A 373 3.77 -23.47 -9.35
CA LEU A 373 4.76 -24.53 -9.18
C LEU A 373 4.16 -25.80 -8.57
N VAL A 374 3.35 -25.70 -7.52
CA VAL A 374 2.66 -26.85 -6.90
C VAL A 374 1.69 -27.51 -7.88
N ARG A 375 0.92 -26.73 -8.64
CA ARG A 375 -0.01 -27.25 -9.65
C ARG A 375 0.72 -27.92 -10.83
N VAL A 376 1.75 -27.29 -11.38
CA VAL A 376 2.54 -27.83 -12.49
C VAL A 376 3.26 -29.12 -12.06
N ALA A 377 3.76 -29.16 -10.82
CA ALA A 377 4.42 -30.35 -10.28
C ALA A 377 3.45 -31.48 -9.90
N GLY A 378 2.13 -31.31 -10.04
CA GLY A 378 1.14 -32.35 -9.77
C GLY A 378 1.14 -32.86 -8.32
N VAL A 379 1.62 -32.06 -7.38
CA VAL A 379 1.86 -32.50 -6.00
C VAL A 379 0.52 -32.71 -5.28
N LYS A 380 0.17 -33.97 -5.05
CA LYS A 380 -0.96 -34.33 -4.18
C LYS A 380 -0.52 -34.26 -2.71
N LEU A 381 -1.12 -33.35 -1.95
CA LEU A 381 -0.81 -33.16 -0.53
C LEU A 381 -1.43 -34.27 0.33
N ASN A 382 -0.56 -35.16 0.84
CA ASN A 382 -0.89 -36.13 1.91
C ASN A 382 -1.41 -35.41 3.17
N PRO A 383 -2.20 -36.03 4.09
CA PRO A 383 -2.69 -35.36 5.30
C PRO A 383 -1.57 -34.79 6.17
N SER A 384 -0.44 -35.50 6.33
CA SER A 384 0.70 -34.99 7.11
C SER A 384 1.31 -33.73 6.48
N HIS A 385 1.49 -33.72 5.15
CA HIS A 385 1.98 -32.55 4.42
C HIS A 385 0.98 -31.40 4.46
N THR A 386 -0.31 -31.71 4.50
CA THR A 386 -1.37 -30.72 4.66
C THR A 386 -1.27 -30.04 6.02
N VAL A 387 -1.17 -30.80 7.11
CA VAL A 387 -1.04 -30.25 8.46
C VAL A 387 0.25 -29.41 8.58
N ALA A 388 1.37 -29.90 8.05
CA ALA A 388 2.62 -29.14 8.02
C ALA A 388 2.46 -27.80 7.29
N LEU A 389 1.85 -27.81 6.09
CA LEU A 389 1.57 -26.59 5.32
C LEU A 389 0.66 -25.62 6.07
N GLN A 390 -0.37 -26.13 6.73
CA GLN A 390 -1.28 -25.32 7.55
C GLN A 390 -0.56 -24.64 8.71
N LEU A 391 0.30 -25.37 9.43
CA LEU A 391 1.12 -24.83 10.53
C LEU A 391 2.15 -23.82 10.02
N SER A 392 2.85 -24.11 8.92
CA SER A 392 3.82 -23.18 8.32
C SER A 392 3.16 -21.86 7.91
N PHE A 393 1.94 -21.91 7.35
CA PHE A 393 1.21 -20.70 6.99
C PHE A 393 0.83 -19.88 8.23
N VAL A 394 0.36 -20.53 9.32
CA VAL A 394 0.05 -19.85 10.58
C VAL A 394 1.28 -19.14 11.14
N LEU A 395 2.42 -19.83 11.18
CA LEU A 395 3.68 -19.27 11.68
C LEU A 395 4.18 -18.11 10.81
N LEU A 396 4.13 -18.26 9.49
CA LEU A 396 4.51 -17.19 8.55
C LEU A 396 3.62 -15.96 8.71
N MET A 397 2.31 -16.18 8.86
CA MET A 397 1.34 -15.11 9.06
C MET A 397 1.60 -14.36 10.37
N TRP A 398 1.85 -15.06 11.49
CA TRP A 398 2.23 -14.42 12.75
C TRP A 398 3.61 -13.75 12.71
N ALA A 399 4.58 -14.32 12.00
CA ALA A 399 5.87 -13.68 11.77
C ALA A 399 5.72 -12.37 10.99
N MET A 400 4.90 -12.36 9.95
CA MET A 400 4.58 -11.15 9.19
C MET A 400 3.88 -10.09 10.05
N VAL A 401 2.93 -10.48 10.89
CA VAL A 401 2.32 -9.57 11.88
C VAL A 401 3.37 -9.00 12.82
N ALA A 402 4.31 -9.81 13.32
CA ALA A 402 5.40 -9.35 14.16
C ALA A 402 6.32 -8.36 13.43
N VAL A 403 6.67 -8.63 12.15
CA VAL A 403 7.45 -7.72 11.32
C VAL A 403 6.72 -6.39 11.13
N VAL A 404 5.42 -6.40 10.80
CA VAL A 404 4.62 -5.17 10.70
C VAL A 404 4.63 -4.39 12.02
N ILE A 405 4.55 -5.08 13.16
CA ILE A 405 4.63 -4.43 14.48
C ILE A 405 6.01 -3.80 14.72
N VAL A 406 7.10 -4.49 14.37
CA VAL A 406 8.48 -3.99 14.56
C VAL A 406 8.72 -2.77 13.70
N LEU A 407 8.45 -2.87 12.39
CA LEU A 407 8.63 -1.76 11.44
C LEU A 407 7.78 -0.55 11.85
N ALA A 408 6.50 -0.79 12.19
CA ALA A 408 5.64 0.28 12.64
C ALA A 408 6.14 0.91 13.96
N LYS A 409 6.69 0.12 14.89
CA LYS A 409 7.22 0.64 16.16
C LYS A 409 8.41 1.59 15.93
N GLU A 410 9.36 1.19 15.08
CA GLU A 410 10.54 2.01 14.75
C GLU A 410 10.14 3.33 14.08
N ASP A 411 9.18 3.28 13.14
CA ASP A 411 8.66 4.47 12.46
C ASP A 411 7.96 5.48 13.40
N PHE A 412 7.41 5.01 14.53
CA PHE A 412 6.67 5.86 15.47
C PHE A 412 7.48 6.31 16.69
N GLU A 413 8.68 5.77 16.90
CA GLU A 413 9.61 6.25 17.95
C GLU A 413 10.13 7.66 17.68
N VAL A 414 10.12 8.11 16.41
CA VAL A 414 10.69 9.39 15.98
C VAL A 414 9.73 10.59 16.12
N GLY A 415 8.45 10.41 16.52
CA GLY A 415 7.47 11.50 16.27
C GLY A 415 6.26 11.75 17.19
N MET A 416 5.99 11.04 18.31
CA MET A 416 4.72 11.29 19.06
C MET A 416 4.72 10.97 20.57
N THR A 417 3.80 11.64 21.28
CA THR A 417 3.37 11.39 22.68
C THR A 417 2.57 10.08 22.90
N LEU A 418 2.24 9.35 21.82
CA LEU A 418 1.61 8.03 21.89
C LEU A 418 2.69 6.96 21.99
N LYS A 419 2.56 5.98 22.90
CA LYS A 419 3.51 4.85 22.95
C LYS A 419 3.48 4.13 21.59
N PRO A 420 4.59 4.07 20.84
CA PRO A 420 4.70 3.51 19.48
C PRO A 420 4.03 2.14 19.31
N VAL A 421 4.06 1.34 20.38
CA VAL A 421 3.45 0.01 20.47
C VAL A 421 1.94 0.01 20.14
N PHE A 422 1.13 0.95 20.65
CA PHE A 422 -0.32 0.92 20.40
C PHE A 422 -0.65 1.17 18.93
N ARG A 423 0.10 2.05 18.27
CA ARG A 423 -0.10 2.34 16.86
C ARG A 423 0.35 1.17 15.99
N ALA A 424 1.50 0.57 16.31
CA ALA A 424 2.00 -0.63 15.63
C ALA A 424 1.00 -1.80 15.64
N PHE A 425 0.33 -2.03 16.77
CA PHE A 425 -0.72 -3.05 16.86
C PHE A 425 -1.98 -2.67 16.06
N GLY A 426 -2.33 -1.39 15.96
CA GLY A 426 -3.41 -0.91 15.10
C GLY A 426 -3.13 -1.15 13.62
N GLU A 427 -1.90 -0.88 13.17
CA GLU A 427 -1.47 -1.18 11.79
C GLU A 427 -1.51 -2.68 11.49
N ALA A 428 -1.04 -3.51 12.42
CA ALA A 428 -1.15 -4.96 12.32
C ALA A 428 -2.61 -5.44 12.21
N THR A 429 -3.52 -4.84 12.98
CA THR A 429 -4.96 -5.11 12.86
C THR A 429 -5.49 -4.77 11.47
N ALA A 430 -5.16 -3.58 10.94
CA ALA A 430 -5.59 -3.15 9.61
C ALA A 430 -5.09 -4.10 8.52
N PHE A 431 -3.82 -4.52 8.60
CA PHE A 431 -3.22 -5.47 7.69
C PHE A 431 -3.93 -6.85 7.73
N VAL A 432 -4.18 -7.41 8.91
CA VAL A 432 -4.85 -8.74 9.01
C VAL A 432 -6.30 -8.64 8.56
N LEU A 433 -6.98 -7.54 8.87
CA LEU A 433 -8.36 -7.29 8.44
C LEU A 433 -8.46 -7.13 6.92
N SER A 434 -7.45 -6.56 6.27
CA SER A 434 -7.43 -6.36 4.81
C SER A 434 -7.39 -7.68 4.02
N ILE A 435 -6.87 -8.77 4.61
CA ILE A 435 -6.80 -10.09 3.97
C ILE A 435 -7.88 -11.08 4.45
N ILE A 436 -8.73 -10.70 5.41
CA ILE A 436 -9.68 -11.61 6.09
C ILE A 436 -10.72 -12.26 5.17
N LEU A 437 -11.06 -11.60 4.05
CA LEU A 437 -12.04 -12.06 3.08
C LEU A 437 -11.48 -13.11 2.12
N ILE A 438 -10.15 -13.15 1.91
CA ILE A 438 -9.51 -14.05 0.93
C ILE A 438 -9.89 -15.52 1.17
N PRO A 439 -9.82 -16.07 2.40
CA PRO A 439 -10.14 -17.49 2.63
C PRO A 439 -11.63 -17.83 2.50
N THR A 440 -12.52 -16.83 2.35
CA THR A 440 -13.97 -17.04 2.23
C THR A 440 -14.45 -17.32 0.80
N THR A 441 -13.55 -17.13 -0.18
CA THR A 441 -13.82 -17.32 -1.61
C THR A 441 -13.76 -18.80 -2.01
N LYS A 442 -14.74 -19.27 -2.80
CA LYS A 442 -14.93 -20.70 -3.14
C LYS A 442 -14.46 -21.08 -4.54
N HIS A 443 -14.57 -20.19 -5.51
CA HIS A 443 -14.24 -20.37 -6.93
C HIS A 443 -12.92 -19.73 -7.35
N VAL A 444 -12.56 -18.60 -6.74
CA VAL A 444 -11.29 -17.89 -7.01
C VAL A 444 -10.34 -17.88 -5.81
N GLY A 445 -10.70 -18.63 -4.77
CA GLY A 445 -9.95 -18.67 -3.52
C GLY A 445 -8.71 -19.53 -3.55
N LEU A 446 -7.93 -19.36 -2.48
CA LEU A 446 -6.67 -20.06 -2.26
C LEU A 446 -6.80 -21.59 -2.41
N GLY A 447 -7.97 -22.16 -2.10
CA GLY A 447 -8.26 -23.58 -2.30
C GLY A 447 -8.17 -23.99 -3.77
N VAL A 448 -8.87 -23.27 -4.65
CA VAL A 448 -8.82 -23.53 -6.09
C VAL A 448 -7.40 -23.33 -6.60
N VAL A 449 -6.73 -22.25 -6.19
CA VAL A 449 -5.37 -21.94 -6.60
C VAL A 449 -4.46 -23.14 -6.26
N ILE A 450 -4.41 -23.59 -5.00
CA ILE A 450 -3.54 -24.69 -4.53
C ILE A 450 -3.98 -26.08 -5.05
N GLY A 451 -5.14 -26.19 -5.70
CA GLY A 451 -5.74 -27.48 -6.05
C GLY A 451 -6.28 -28.23 -4.82
N SER A 452 -6.48 -27.49 -3.73
CA SER A 452 -7.03 -27.93 -2.46
C SER A 452 -8.54 -27.67 -2.42
N SER A 453 -9.26 -28.32 -1.50
CA SER A 453 -10.68 -28.02 -1.29
C SER A 453 -10.84 -26.72 -0.49
N TYR A 454 -11.92 -25.97 -0.74
CA TYR A 454 -12.27 -24.76 0.03
C TYR A 454 -12.30 -25.05 1.54
N GLU A 455 -12.83 -26.22 1.92
CA GLU A 455 -12.97 -26.66 3.30
C GLU A 455 -11.62 -26.82 4.02
N ARG A 456 -10.58 -27.26 3.30
CA ARG A 456 -9.20 -27.39 3.84
C ARG A 456 -8.54 -26.03 4.10
N MET A 457 -9.03 -24.98 3.46
CA MET A 457 -8.48 -23.62 3.55
C MET A 457 -9.29 -22.70 4.47
N LEU A 458 -10.54 -23.06 4.75
CA LEU A 458 -11.44 -22.24 5.56
C LEU A 458 -10.97 -22.03 7.00
N PHE A 459 -10.08 -22.89 7.54
CA PHE A 459 -9.51 -22.69 8.87
C PHE A 459 -8.70 -21.39 9.01
N MET A 460 -8.24 -20.81 7.90
CA MET A 460 -7.53 -19.52 7.90
C MET A 460 -8.44 -18.37 8.33
N HIS A 461 -9.72 -18.38 7.95
CA HIS A 461 -10.65 -17.30 8.29
C HIS A 461 -10.85 -17.12 9.82
N PRO A 462 -11.17 -18.15 10.61
CA PRO A 462 -11.26 -18.01 12.06
C PRO A 462 -9.90 -17.72 12.72
N LEU A 463 -8.78 -18.19 12.14
CA LEU A 463 -7.44 -17.82 12.61
C LEU A 463 -7.19 -16.31 12.45
N LEU A 464 -7.45 -15.75 11.27
CA LEU A 464 -7.33 -14.32 11.00
C LEU A 464 -8.28 -13.52 11.90
N GLY A 465 -9.52 -13.97 12.08
CA GLY A 465 -10.48 -13.34 12.99
C GLY A 465 -10.00 -13.30 14.45
N PHE A 466 -9.36 -14.38 14.91
CA PHE A 466 -8.73 -14.41 16.23
C PHE A 466 -7.54 -13.45 16.32
N THR A 467 -6.66 -13.42 15.31
CA THR A 467 -5.54 -12.47 15.28
C THR A 467 -6.01 -11.03 15.26
N VAL A 468 -7.04 -10.68 14.48
CA VAL A 468 -7.65 -9.33 14.52
C VAL A 468 -8.11 -9.01 15.93
N LEU A 469 -8.82 -9.92 16.61
CA LEU A 469 -9.27 -9.68 17.98
C LEU A 469 -8.11 -9.43 18.95
N VAL A 470 -7.05 -10.24 18.89
CA VAL A 470 -5.86 -10.09 19.75
C VAL A 470 -5.15 -8.76 19.48
N THR A 471 -4.84 -8.48 18.22
CA THR A 471 -4.10 -7.27 17.83
C THR A 471 -4.90 -6.01 18.15
N MET A 472 -6.21 -6.02 17.95
CA MET A 472 -7.10 -4.88 18.18
C MET A 472 -7.37 -4.61 19.66
N THR A 473 -7.15 -5.60 20.54
CA THR A 473 -7.32 -5.44 22.00
C THR A 473 -6.24 -4.52 22.60
N VAL A 474 -5.03 -4.53 22.06
CA VAL A 474 -3.91 -3.71 22.56
C VAL A 474 -4.19 -2.21 22.42
N PRO A 475 -4.57 -1.67 21.24
CA PRO A 475 -4.98 -0.27 21.09
C PRO A 475 -6.21 0.10 21.93
N CYS A 476 -7.19 -0.80 22.04
CA CYS A 476 -8.41 -0.59 22.82
C CYS A 476 -8.11 -0.41 24.32
N SER A 477 -7.16 -1.17 24.88
CA SER A 477 -6.80 -1.14 26.31
C SER A 477 -6.30 0.23 26.80
N ARG A 478 -5.81 1.10 25.90
CA ARG A 478 -5.39 2.47 26.23
C ARG A 478 -6.54 3.45 26.21
N CYS A 479 -7.56 3.22 25.37
CA CYS A 479 -8.76 4.05 25.24
C CYS A 479 -9.53 4.16 26.55
N THR A 480 -9.50 3.11 27.39
CA THR A 480 -10.12 3.11 28.73
C THR A 480 -9.38 3.97 29.77
N ARG A 481 -8.20 4.51 29.44
CA ARG A 481 -7.33 5.26 30.35
C ARG A 481 -7.10 6.73 29.94
N ILE A 482 -7.81 7.27 28.94
CA ILE A 482 -7.66 8.66 28.47
C ILE A 482 -8.84 9.50 28.99
N PRO A 483 -8.63 10.66 29.65
CA PRO A 483 -9.71 11.55 30.03
C PRO A 483 -10.42 12.11 28.78
N LEU A 484 -11.75 11.94 28.73
CA LEU A 484 -12.60 12.24 27.58
C LEU A 484 -12.84 13.75 27.43
N THR A 485 -12.01 14.44 26.65
CA THR A 485 -12.36 15.78 26.12
C THR A 485 -13.19 15.65 24.83
N CYS A 486 -13.96 16.70 24.47
CA CYS A 486 -15.02 16.62 23.46
C CYS A 486 -14.54 16.17 22.05
N SER A 487 -13.38 16.61 21.55
CA SER A 487 -12.86 16.19 20.22
C SER A 487 -12.16 14.82 20.23
N LYS A 488 -11.57 14.41 21.36
CA LYS A 488 -10.99 13.07 21.54
C LYS A 488 -12.08 12.00 21.70
N ARG A 489 -13.31 12.41 22.09
CA ARG A 489 -14.47 11.54 22.31
C ARG A 489 -14.86 10.73 21.07
N ALA A 490 -14.95 11.34 19.88
CA ALA A 490 -15.44 10.64 18.69
C ALA A 490 -14.52 9.49 18.23
N ARG A 491 -13.21 9.74 18.12
CA ARG A 491 -12.22 8.72 17.71
C ARG A 491 -12.01 7.65 18.77
N THR A 492 -12.01 8.00 20.07
CA THR A 492 -11.89 7.01 21.15
C THR A 492 -13.16 6.14 21.27
N CYS A 493 -14.34 6.72 21.06
CA CYS A 493 -15.60 5.96 21.01
C CYS A 493 -15.66 5.01 19.81
N SER A 494 -15.16 5.40 18.62
CA SER A 494 -15.19 4.51 17.45
C SER A 494 -14.32 3.27 17.62
N VAL A 495 -13.15 3.37 18.29
CA VAL A 495 -12.30 2.21 18.61
C VAL A 495 -13.00 1.22 19.54
N LEU A 496 -13.60 1.72 20.64
CA LEU A 496 -14.31 0.87 21.59
C LEU A 496 -15.52 0.19 20.95
N VAL A 497 -16.31 0.94 20.18
CA VAL A 497 -17.47 0.41 19.47
C VAL A 497 -17.04 -0.68 18.48
N THR A 498 -16.02 -0.43 17.67
CA THR A 498 -15.50 -1.41 16.69
C THR A 498 -15.00 -2.67 17.39
N TRP A 499 -14.35 -2.53 18.56
CA TRP A 499 -13.90 -3.66 19.38
C TRP A 499 -15.04 -4.48 19.98
N LEU A 500 -16.07 -3.84 20.52
CA LEU A 500 -17.27 -4.53 20.98
C LEU A 500 -17.97 -5.29 19.84
N MET A 501 -18.07 -4.67 18.66
CA MET A 501 -18.63 -5.31 17.48
C MET A 501 -17.79 -6.51 17.04
N MET A 502 -16.46 -6.42 17.10
CA MET A 502 -15.57 -7.54 16.78
C MET A 502 -15.73 -8.72 17.76
N LEU A 503 -15.94 -8.47 19.05
CA LEU A 503 -16.26 -9.52 20.02
C LEU A 503 -17.56 -10.25 19.66
N CYS A 504 -18.61 -9.51 19.27
CA CYS A 504 -19.88 -10.07 18.81
C CYS A 504 -19.74 -10.91 17.53
N VAL A 505 -18.76 -10.62 16.68
CA VAL A 505 -18.47 -11.40 15.47
C VAL A 505 -17.67 -12.67 15.81
N VAL A 506 -16.60 -12.56 16.59
CA VAL A 506 -15.62 -13.64 16.81
C VAL A 506 -16.08 -14.66 17.85
N LEU A 507 -16.58 -14.24 19.01
CA LEU A 507 -16.90 -15.18 20.10
C LEU A 507 -18.02 -16.16 19.73
N PRO A 508 -19.15 -15.73 19.13
CA PRO A 508 -20.17 -16.66 18.69
C PRO A 508 -19.68 -17.59 17.57
N ALA A 509 -18.83 -17.09 16.66
CA ALA A 509 -18.25 -17.88 15.58
C ALA A 509 -17.32 -18.99 16.09
N MET A 510 -16.52 -18.71 17.13
CA MET A 510 -15.57 -19.67 17.68
C MET A 510 -16.23 -20.68 18.62
N PHE A 511 -17.03 -20.20 19.57
CA PHE A 511 -17.48 -21.01 20.70
C PHE A 511 -18.94 -21.43 20.62
N LEU A 512 -19.82 -20.61 20.02
CA LEU A 512 -21.27 -20.83 20.08
C LEU A 512 -21.85 -21.47 18.82
N ARG A 513 -21.16 -21.40 17.67
CA ARG A 513 -21.70 -21.82 16.36
C ARG A 513 -22.23 -23.26 16.30
N ARG A 514 -21.68 -24.18 17.10
CA ARG A 514 -22.08 -25.60 17.12
C ARG A 514 -23.44 -25.81 17.78
N LYS A 515 -23.77 -25.00 18.79
CA LYS A 515 -25.02 -25.08 19.56
C LYS A 515 -26.07 -24.09 19.05
N TYR A 516 -25.65 -22.89 18.67
CA TYR A 516 -26.52 -21.78 18.29
C TYR A 516 -26.13 -21.21 16.92
N TYR A 517 -26.37 -21.99 15.86
CA TYR A 517 -26.01 -21.60 14.49
C TYR A 517 -26.69 -20.30 14.02
N ASN A 518 -27.97 -20.11 14.34
CA ASN A 518 -28.70 -18.90 13.96
C ASN A 518 -28.14 -17.64 14.65
N LEU A 519 -27.74 -17.75 15.92
CA LEU A 519 -27.11 -16.65 16.66
C LEU A 519 -25.75 -16.29 16.02
N PHE A 520 -24.89 -17.29 15.80
CA PHE A 520 -23.63 -17.10 15.09
C PHE A 520 -23.86 -16.35 13.77
N ARG A 521 -24.81 -16.82 12.97
CA ARG A 521 -25.07 -16.22 11.67
C ARG A 521 -25.55 -14.78 11.77
N ALA A 522 -26.44 -14.48 12.70
CA ALA A 522 -26.96 -13.13 12.93
C ALA A 522 -25.85 -12.17 13.39
N THR A 523 -25.07 -12.56 14.41
CA THR A 523 -24.01 -11.68 14.93
C THR A 523 -22.84 -11.55 13.97
N HIS A 524 -22.56 -12.56 13.14
CA HIS A 524 -21.48 -12.47 12.17
C HIS A 524 -21.72 -11.36 11.14
N PHE A 525 -22.97 -11.08 10.73
CA PHE A 525 -23.30 -9.96 9.82
C PHE A 525 -22.86 -8.57 10.31
N ILE A 526 -22.62 -8.42 11.62
CA ILE A 526 -22.06 -7.21 12.22
C ILE A 526 -20.67 -6.89 11.64
N PHE A 527 -19.99 -7.85 10.97
CA PHE A 527 -18.73 -7.61 10.27
C PHE A 527 -18.79 -6.41 9.30
N ILE A 528 -19.96 -6.13 8.70
CA ILE A 528 -20.14 -4.97 7.81
C ILE A 528 -19.89 -3.67 8.58
N LEU A 529 -20.43 -3.55 9.80
CA LEU A 529 -20.21 -2.40 10.66
C LEU A 529 -18.74 -2.35 11.13
N VAL A 530 -18.12 -3.49 11.42
CA VAL A 530 -16.68 -3.54 11.76
C VAL A 530 -15.83 -2.97 10.61
N LEU A 531 -16.13 -3.33 9.36
CA LEU A 531 -15.42 -2.79 8.20
C LEU A 531 -15.68 -1.30 8.01
N VAL A 532 -16.94 -0.85 8.12
CA VAL A 532 -17.30 0.57 7.97
C VAL A 532 -16.64 1.43 9.05
N PHE A 533 -16.79 1.08 10.33
CA PHE A 533 -16.16 1.81 11.41
C PHE A 533 -14.63 1.67 11.41
N GLY A 534 -14.10 0.55 10.93
CA GLY A 534 -12.68 0.35 10.69
C GLY A 534 -12.13 1.36 9.68
N VAL A 535 -12.81 1.54 8.54
CA VAL A 535 -12.43 2.53 7.51
C VAL A 535 -12.60 3.96 8.03
N LEU A 536 -13.67 4.26 8.76
CA LEU A 536 -13.87 5.59 9.37
C LEU A 536 -12.83 5.90 10.46
N HIS A 537 -12.27 4.87 11.10
CA HIS A 537 -11.19 5.03 12.08
C HIS A 537 -9.82 5.13 11.41
N HIS A 538 -9.60 4.38 10.33
CA HIS A 538 -8.34 4.28 9.60
C HIS A 538 -8.59 4.27 8.09
N GLU A 539 -8.52 5.44 7.46
CA GLU A 539 -8.90 5.63 6.04
C GLU A 539 -8.08 4.77 5.07
N GLU A 540 -6.80 4.52 5.38
CA GLU A 540 -5.92 3.69 4.55
C GLU A 540 -6.39 2.22 4.48
N LEU A 541 -7.20 1.77 5.46
CA LEU A 541 -7.80 0.43 5.42
C LEU A 541 -8.62 0.23 4.14
N LEU A 542 -9.25 1.29 3.60
CA LEU A 542 -10.02 1.20 2.36
C LEU A 542 -9.15 0.70 1.21
N VAL A 543 -7.97 1.31 1.02
CA VAL A 543 -7.04 0.96 -0.05
C VAL A 543 -6.50 -0.45 0.15
N MET A 544 -6.15 -0.81 1.39
CA MET A 544 -5.68 -2.16 1.73
C MET A 544 -6.74 -3.24 1.48
N LEU A 545 -8.03 -2.92 1.66
CA LEU A 545 -9.13 -3.87 1.50
C LEU A 545 -9.48 -4.15 0.04
N ILE A 546 -9.10 -3.28 -0.91
CA ILE A 546 -9.45 -3.40 -2.34
C ILE A 546 -9.16 -4.80 -2.90
N PRO A 547 -7.97 -5.41 -2.72
CA PRO A 547 -7.66 -6.70 -3.34
C PRO A 547 -8.54 -7.84 -2.83
N SER A 548 -8.76 -7.92 -1.51
CA SER A 548 -9.56 -9.00 -0.93
C SER A 548 -11.06 -8.81 -1.20
N PHE A 549 -11.52 -7.57 -1.20
CA PHE A 549 -12.90 -7.23 -1.54
C PHE A 549 -13.18 -7.52 -3.02
N ALA A 550 -12.28 -7.15 -3.93
CA ALA A 550 -12.40 -7.46 -5.35
C ALA A 550 -12.49 -8.98 -5.59
N LEU A 551 -11.60 -9.76 -4.98
CA LEU A 551 -11.66 -11.24 -5.05
C LEU A 551 -12.99 -11.78 -4.53
N TRP A 552 -13.49 -11.23 -3.42
CA TRP A 552 -14.78 -11.62 -2.84
C TRP A 552 -15.96 -11.31 -3.76
N VAL A 553 -15.98 -10.13 -4.39
CA VAL A 553 -17.02 -9.74 -5.37
C VAL A 553 -16.98 -10.64 -6.61
N ILE A 554 -15.79 -10.90 -7.16
CA ILE A 554 -15.60 -11.81 -8.30
C ILE A 554 -16.12 -13.20 -7.95
N ASP A 555 -15.81 -13.69 -6.75
CA ASP A 555 -16.28 -14.98 -6.28
C ASP A 555 -17.81 -15.08 -6.19
N ILE A 556 -18.47 -14.02 -5.68
CA ILE A 556 -19.92 -13.93 -5.66
C ILE A 556 -20.49 -13.92 -7.08
N ALA A 557 -19.92 -13.13 -7.98
CA ALA A 557 -20.36 -13.07 -9.37
C ALA A 557 -20.27 -14.45 -10.04
N LEU A 558 -19.20 -15.21 -9.78
CA LEU A 558 -19.04 -16.57 -10.28
C LEU A 558 -20.06 -17.54 -9.69
N ARG A 559 -20.41 -17.43 -8.40
CA ARG A 559 -21.48 -18.24 -7.78
C ARG A 559 -22.84 -17.95 -8.41
N VAL A 560 -23.17 -16.67 -8.62
CA VAL A 560 -24.43 -16.24 -9.25
C VAL A 560 -24.49 -16.73 -10.70
N ARG A 561 -23.41 -16.56 -11.46
CA ARG A 561 -23.31 -17.07 -12.83
C ARG A 561 -23.45 -18.59 -12.89
N SER A 562 -22.79 -19.31 -11.98
CA SER A 562 -22.89 -20.77 -11.87
C SER A 562 -24.34 -21.20 -11.60
N ALA A 563 -25.02 -20.58 -10.65
CA ALA A 563 -26.41 -20.90 -10.35
C ALA A 563 -27.37 -20.58 -11.50
N ALA A 564 -27.19 -19.42 -12.15
CA ALA A 564 -27.97 -19.06 -13.34
C ALA A 564 -27.74 -20.04 -14.50
N SER A 565 -26.49 -20.46 -14.70
CA SER A 565 -26.14 -21.42 -15.76
C SER A 565 -26.65 -22.84 -15.51
N ALA A 566 -26.84 -23.22 -14.24
CA ALA A 566 -27.30 -24.55 -13.85
C ALA A 566 -28.73 -24.85 -14.32
N LYS A 567 -29.56 -23.82 -14.59
CA LYS A 567 -30.96 -23.93 -15.06
C LYS A 567 -31.72 -25.07 -14.35
N ALA A 568 -31.62 -25.08 -13.01
CA ALA A 568 -32.11 -26.17 -12.20
C ALA A 568 -33.65 -26.28 -12.28
N GLN A 569 -34.16 -27.48 -12.56
CA GLN A 569 -35.60 -27.76 -12.61
C GLN A 569 -35.94 -28.93 -11.69
N LEU A 570 -37.04 -28.80 -10.94
CA LEU A 570 -37.56 -29.86 -10.10
C LEU A 570 -38.14 -30.98 -10.98
N LEU A 571 -37.73 -32.23 -10.74
CA LEU A 571 -38.30 -33.41 -11.41
C LEU A 571 -39.16 -34.21 -10.44
N GLU A 572 -38.66 -34.45 -9.23
CA GLU A 572 -39.32 -35.27 -8.24
C GLU A 572 -39.10 -34.68 -6.85
N LEU A 573 -40.18 -34.63 -6.07
CA LEU A 573 -40.17 -34.22 -4.68
C LEU A 573 -41.05 -35.18 -3.88
N HIS A 574 -40.43 -36.11 -3.17
CA HIS A 574 -41.16 -37.16 -2.47
C HIS A 574 -40.72 -37.28 -1.01
N TYR A 575 -41.69 -37.34 -0.09
CA TYR A 575 -41.43 -37.50 1.34
C TYR A 575 -41.65 -38.94 1.79
N HIS A 576 -40.65 -39.53 2.44
CA HIS A 576 -40.74 -40.88 3.00
C HIS A 576 -41.03 -40.82 4.50
N ASP A 577 -42.27 -41.07 4.92
CA ASP A 577 -42.69 -40.98 6.33
C ASP A 577 -41.93 -41.94 7.26
N ARG A 578 -41.65 -43.18 6.85
CA ARG A 578 -40.92 -44.12 7.72
C ARG A 578 -39.47 -43.71 7.98
N ALA A 579 -38.82 -43.12 6.97
CA ALA A 579 -37.42 -42.72 7.05
C ALA A 579 -37.25 -41.29 7.58
N GLN A 580 -38.31 -40.46 7.56
CA GLN A 580 -38.27 -39.03 7.82
C GLN A 580 -37.26 -38.30 6.91
N ILE A 581 -37.17 -38.75 5.66
CA ILE A 581 -36.27 -38.24 4.63
C ILE A 581 -37.09 -37.82 3.42
N LEU A 582 -36.73 -36.67 2.86
CA LEU A 582 -37.22 -36.17 1.59
C LEU A 582 -36.23 -36.51 0.48
N THR A 583 -36.73 -37.10 -0.60
CA THR A 583 -36.01 -37.32 -1.84
C THR A 583 -36.33 -36.18 -2.80
N LEU A 584 -35.29 -35.45 -3.21
CA LEU A 584 -35.38 -34.32 -4.14
C LEU A 584 -34.55 -34.66 -5.38
N ARG A 585 -35.19 -34.79 -6.54
CA ARG A 585 -34.51 -34.99 -7.83
C ARG A 585 -34.68 -33.78 -8.71
N MET A 586 -33.59 -33.35 -9.33
CA MET A 586 -33.54 -32.13 -10.12
C MET A 586 -32.79 -32.37 -11.41
N SER A 587 -33.25 -31.78 -12.52
CA SER A 587 -32.43 -31.68 -13.73
C SER A 587 -31.58 -30.43 -13.66
N VAL A 588 -30.30 -30.56 -13.98
CA VAL A 588 -29.32 -29.47 -13.93
C VAL A 588 -28.43 -29.51 -15.16
N ARG A 589 -27.92 -28.35 -15.55
CA ARG A 589 -26.90 -28.20 -16.59
C ARG A 589 -25.55 -27.93 -15.94
N TRP A 590 -24.75 -28.99 -15.80
CA TRP A 590 -23.38 -28.92 -15.31
C TRP A 590 -22.44 -29.49 -16.37
N SER A 591 -21.50 -28.67 -16.84
CA SER A 591 -20.54 -29.05 -17.88
C SER A 591 -19.61 -30.21 -17.48
N ALA A 592 -19.48 -30.48 -16.18
CA ALA A 592 -18.71 -31.59 -15.65
C ALA A 592 -19.52 -32.36 -14.60
N ALA A 593 -19.29 -33.67 -14.51
CA ALA A 593 -19.86 -34.50 -13.47
C ALA A 593 -19.39 -34.01 -12.09
N PRO A 594 -20.30 -33.89 -11.10
CA PRO A 594 -19.92 -33.59 -9.73
C PRO A 594 -19.07 -34.74 -9.20
N ARG A 595 -17.97 -34.42 -8.50
CA ARG A 595 -17.16 -35.45 -7.84
C ARG A 595 -17.98 -36.14 -6.74
N PRO A 596 -17.76 -37.44 -6.48
CA PRO A 596 -18.41 -38.12 -5.37
C PRO A 596 -18.15 -37.40 -4.05
N GLY A 597 -19.19 -37.28 -3.21
CA GLY A 597 -19.14 -36.56 -1.94
C GLY A 597 -19.25 -35.02 -2.06
N SER A 598 -19.42 -34.47 -3.26
CA SER A 598 -19.74 -33.06 -3.46
C SER A 598 -21.11 -32.67 -2.90
N TYR A 599 -21.32 -31.37 -2.69
CA TYR A 599 -22.56 -30.79 -2.20
C TYR A 599 -22.92 -29.54 -3.00
N ALA A 600 -24.18 -29.13 -2.94
CA ALA A 600 -24.67 -27.90 -3.54
C ALA A 600 -25.54 -27.13 -2.55
N PHE A 601 -25.67 -25.82 -2.74
CA PHE A 601 -26.61 -25.02 -1.96
C PHE A 601 -27.92 -24.86 -2.71
N LEU A 602 -29.02 -25.20 -2.02
CA LEU A 602 -30.38 -25.05 -2.51
C LEU A 602 -31.00 -23.78 -1.93
N LEU A 603 -31.50 -22.92 -2.79
CA LEU A 603 -32.30 -21.74 -2.43
C LEU A 603 -33.72 -21.93 -2.95
N ILE A 604 -34.70 -21.85 -2.04
CA ILE A 604 -36.13 -21.86 -2.36
C ILE A 604 -36.74 -20.64 -1.66
N PRO A 605 -36.85 -19.49 -2.35
CA PRO A 605 -37.22 -18.22 -1.72
C PRO A 605 -38.57 -18.26 -0.98
N SER A 606 -39.54 -19.04 -1.46
CA SER A 606 -40.86 -19.19 -0.83
C SER A 606 -40.81 -19.88 0.55
N LEU A 607 -39.76 -20.66 0.83
CA LEU A 607 -39.61 -21.38 2.10
C LEU A 607 -38.56 -20.75 3.03
N SER A 608 -37.48 -20.24 2.44
CA SER A 608 -36.34 -19.64 3.14
C SER A 608 -35.60 -18.66 2.24
N PRO A 609 -35.32 -17.41 2.68
CA PRO A 609 -34.53 -16.43 1.93
C PRO A 609 -33.02 -16.74 1.93
N VAL A 610 -32.65 -17.96 2.34
CA VAL A 610 -31.30 -18.38 2.65
C VAL A 610 -31.04 -19.70 1.97
N MET A 611 -29.85 -19.83 1.39
CA MET A 611 -29.35 -21.03 0.76
C MET A 611 -28.95 -22.10 1.81
N HIS A 612 -29.33 -23.36 1.58
CA HIS A 612 -29.06 -24.49 2.48
C HIS A 612 -28.19 -25.55 1.80
N PRO A 613 -27.09 -26.02 2.42
CA PRO A 613 -26.20 -27.01 1.80
C PRO A 613 -26.77 -28.42 1.90
N PHE A 614 -26.71 -29.18 0.79
CA PHE A 614 -27.03 -30.60 0.74
C PHE A 614 -26.03 -31.36 -0.13
N THR A 615 -25.61 -32.53 0.35
CA THR A 615 -24.74 -33.44 -0.39
C THR A 615 -25.46 -34.01 -1.60
N VAL A 616 -24.80 -34.00 -2.76
CA VAL A 616 -25.28 -34.67 -3.98
C VAL A 616 -25.12 -36.18 -3.76
N ALA A 617 -26.24 -36.89 -3.62
CA ALA A 617 -26.22 -38.32 -3.35
C ALA A 617 -25.92 -39.11 -4.63
N LEU A 618 -26.59 -38.76 -5.72
CA LEU A 618 -26.40 -39.32 -7.06
C LEU A 618 -26.39 -38.20 -8.11
N ALA A 619 -25.65 -38.43 -9.19
CA ALA A 619 -25.66 -37.60 -10.38
C ALA A 619 -25.65 -38.52 -11.62
N GLU A 620 -26.79 -38.62 -12.29
CA GLU A 620 -27.01 -39.50 -13.43
C GLU A 620 -26.92 -38.70 -14.74
N GLU A 621 -26.27 -39.26 -15.75
CA GLU A 621 -26.30 -38.70 -17.10
C GLU A 621 -27.63 -39.07 -17.77
N VAL A 622 -28.31 -38.07 -18.33
CA VAL A 622 -29.64 -38.25 -18.93
C VAL A 622 -29.53 -38.58 -20.41
N ASP A 623 -28.52 -38.02 -21.08
CA ASP A 623 -28.31 -38.14 -22.52
C ASP A 623 -26.82 -38.34 -22.81
N ASN A 624 -26.50 -39.37 -23.58
CA ASN A 624 -25.14 -39.66 -24.02
C ASN A 624 -24.59 -38.61 -25.00
N HIS A 625 -25.47 -37.84 -25.65
CA HIS A 625 -25.12 -36.77 -26.59
C HIS A 625 -25.02 -35.38 -25.92
N ASP A 626 -25.70 -35.14 -24.79
CA ASP A 626 -25.55 -33.92 -23.98
C ASP A 626 -25.04 -34.25 -22.57
N ARG A 627 -23.72 -34.39 -22.45
CA ARG A 627 -23.02 -34.62 -21.17
C ARG A 627 -23.17 -33.48 -20.15
N SER A 628 -23.75 -32.35 -20.55
CA SER A 628 -24.02 -31.22 -19.64
C SER A 628 -25.32 -31.42 -18.85
N ARG A 629 -26.29 -32.20 -19.36
CA ARG A 629 -27.58 -32.40 -18.70
C ARG A 629 -27.54 -33.61 -17.77
N ARG A 630 -27.84 -33.37 -16.49
CA ARG A 630 -27.74 -34.37 -15.43
C ARG A 630 -28.98 -34.36 -14.55
N VAL A 631 -29.34 -35.53 -14.02
CA VAL A 631 -30.32 -35.66 -12.92
C VAL A 631 -29.55 -35.82 -11.63
N VAL A 632 -29.74 -34.90 -10.69
CA VAL A 632 -29.10 -34.93 -9.38
C VAL A 632 -30.12 -35.24 -8.31
N THR A 633 -29.74 -36.11 -7.37
CA THR A 633 -30.60 -36.56 -6.27
C THR A 633 -30.04 -36.11 -4.94
N PHE A 634 -30.89 -35.53 -4.11
CA PHE A 634 -30.59 -35.12 -2.73
C PHE A 634 -31.47 -35.88 -1.75
N PHE A 635 -30.88 -36.31 -0.63
CA PHE A 635 -31.60 -36.86 0.51
C PHE A 635 -31.56 -35.85 1.66
N ILE A 636 -32.73 -35.32 2.02
CA ILE A 636 -32.88 -34.23 2.98
C ILE A 636 -33.62 -34.74 4.22
N LYS A 637 -32.93 -34.77 5.35
CA LYS A 637 -33.56 -35.13 6.64
C LYS A 637 -34.51 -34.03 7.11
N ASN A 638 -35.71 -34.42 7.51
CA ASN A 638 -36.64 -33.52 8.21
C ASN A 638 -36.16 -33.32 9.66
N ASN A 639 -35.83 -32.07 10.00
CA ASN A 639 -35.35 -31.72 11.34
C ASN A 639 -36.47 -31.16 12.25
N GLY A 640 -37.72 -31.14 11.77
CA GLY A 640 -38.89 -30.71 12.53
C GLY A 640 -38.98 -29.20 12.79
N GLY A 641 -39.97 -28.78 13.59
CA GLY A 641 -40.19 -27.39 13.99
C GLY A 641 -40.43 -26.44 12.81
N SER A 642 -39.93 -25.21 12.92
CA SER A 642 -40.02 -24.17 11.88
C SER A 642 -38.83 -24.18 10.90
N THR A 643 -38.07 -25.27 10.85
CA THR A 643 -36.86 -25.38 10.02
C THR A 643 -37.19 -25.42 8.53
N PHE A 644 -36.22 -25.03 7.69
CA PHE A 644 -36.35 -25.10 6.24
C PHE A 644 -36.70 -26.52 5.76
N THR A 645 -36.06 -27.55 6.30
CA THR A 645 -36.29 -28.94 5.88
C THR A 645 -37.67 -29.45 6.30
N ALA A 646 -38.22 -28.98 7.43
CA ALA A 646 -39.60 -29.27 7.83
C ALA A 646 -40.63 -28.59 6.92
N LYS A 647 -40.41 -27.32 6.56
CA LYS A 647 -41.27 -26.61 5.60
C LYS A 647 -41.27 -27.29 4.22
N LEU A 648 -40.09 -27.70 3.74
CA LEU A 648 -39.95 -28.41 2.47
C LEU A 648 -40.60 -29.80 2.52
N ALA A 649 -40.48 -30.52 3.64
CA ALA A 649 -41.18 -31.79 3.85
C ALA A 649 -42.71 -31.61 3.86
N ASN A 650 -43.23 -30.57 4.52
CA ASN A 650 -44.66 -30.28 4.53
C ASN A 650 -45.18 -29.92 3.14
N TYR A 651 -44.41 -29.14 2.36
CA TYR A 651 -44.75 -28.84 0.97
C TYR A 651 -44.86 -30.12 0.13
N ALA A 652 -43.90 -31.04 0.28
CA ALA A 652 -43.92 -32.34 -0.41
C ALA A 652 -45.11 -33.21 -0.01
N LYS A 653 -45.50 -33.21 1.28
CA LYS A 653 -46.65 -33.96 1.79
C LYS A 653 -48.00 -33.45 1.29
N GLN A 654 -48.09 -32.14 1.01
CA GLN A 654 -49.32 -31.54 0.51
C GLN A 654 -49.52 -31.78 -1.00
N SER A 655 -48.59 -32.47 -1.67
CA SER A 655 -48.66 -32.81 -3.09
C SER A 655 -48.91 -31.59 -4.01
N LEU A 656 -48.42 -30.40 -3.63
CA LEU A 656 -48.52 -29.22 -4.49
C LEU A 656 -47.72 -29.43 -5.78
N ALA A 657 -48.22 -28.86 -6.88
CA ALA A 657 -47.61 -28.97 -8.20
C ALA A 657 -46.10 -28.62 -8.17
N PRO A 658 -45.22 -29.48 -8.71
CA PRO A 658 -43.77 -29.23 -8.76
C PRO A 658 -43.38 -27.93 -9.48
N GLU A 659 -44.18 -27.53 -10.46
CA GLU A 659 -43.96 -26.37 -11.32
C GLU A 659 -44.08 -25.03 -10.58
N ALA A 660 -44.74 -25.01 -9.41
CA ALA A 660 -44.92 -23.79 -8.61
C ALA A 660 -43.68 -23.41 -7.78
N LEU A 661 -42.67 -24.30 -7.68
CA LEU A 661 -41.54 -24.10 -6.77
C LEU A 661 -40.32 -23.52 -7.51
N SER A 662 -40.20 -22.19 -7.51
CA SER A 662 -38.98 -21.52 -7.98
C SER A 662 -37.80 -21.87 -7.07
N LEU A 663 -36.76 -22.48 -7.65
CA LEU A 663 -35.56 -22.90 -6.94
C LEU A 663 -34.29 -22.49 -7.68
N SER A 664 -33.19 -22.42 -6.95
CA SER A 664 -31.86 -22.18 -7.51
C SER A 664 -30.84 -23.06 -6.83
N LEU A 665 -29.89 -23.56 -7.61
CA LEU A 665 -28.86 -24.48 -7.14
C LEU A 665 -27.48 -23.89 -7.38
N PHE A 666 -26.70 -23.70 -6.32
CA PHE A 666 -25.34 -23.17 -6.37
C PHE A 666 -24.35 -24.32 -6.15
N GLY A 667 -23.49 -24.59 -7.13
CA GLY A 667 -22.54 -25.69 -7.08
C GLY A 667 -22.35 -26.36 -8.44
N PRO A 668 -21.73 -27.56 -8.45
CA PRO A 668 -21.35 -28.37 -7.29
C PRO A 668 -20.11 -27.82 -6.56
N HIS A 669 -20.01 -28.09 -5.27
CA HIS A 669 -18.91 -27.70 -4.39
C HIS A 669 -18.36 -28.91 -3.61
N GLY A 670 -17.18 -28.74 -3.04
CA GLY A 670 -16.54 -29.77 -2.23
C GLY A 670 -15.86 -30.84 -3.06
N ASN A 671 -14.82 -31.41 -2.47
CA ASN A 671 -14.09 -32.54 -3.00
C ASN A 671 -13.63 -33.37 -1.80
N LEU A 672 -13.68 -34.69 -1.90
CA LEU A 672 -13.15 -35.52 -0.83
C LEU A 672 -11.67 -35.22 -0.64
N GLN A 673 -11.26 -35.12 0.62
CA GLN A 673 -9.92 -34.69 1.00
C GLN A 673 -8.86 -35.79 0.80
N VAL A 674 -9.28 -37.03 0.55
CA VAL A 674 -8.43 -38.22 0.43
C VAL A 674 -8.52 -38.76 -1.00
N PRO A 675 -7.39 -39.01 -1.70
CA PRO A 675 -7.39 -39.64 -3.02
C PRO A 675 -7.73 -41.13 -2.86
N LEU A 676 -9.02 -41.47 -2.91
CA LEU A 676 -9.45 -42.85 -2.69
C LEU A 676 -8.96 -43.82 -3.76
N ASP A 677 -8.66 -43.35 -4.97
CA ASP A 677 -8.16 -44.18 -6.07
C ASP A 677 -6.75 -44.74 -5.79
N GLU A 678 -6.00 -44.11 -4.88
CA GLU A 678 -4.67 -44.56 -4.44
C GLU A 678 -4.76 -45.53 -3.25
N CYS A 679 -5.94 -45.69 -2.66
CA CYS A 679 -6.12 -46.51 -1.48
C CYS A 679 -6.36 -47.97 -1.88
N ASN A 680 -5.44 -48.85 -1.48
CA ASN A 680 -5.65 -50.29 -1.60
C ASN A 680 -6.86 -50.75 -0.80
N HIS A 681 -7.19 -50.17 0.35
CA HIS A 681 -8.39 -50.55 1.09
C HIS A 681 -9.13 -49.30 1.54
N VAL A 682 -10.43 -49.24 1.27
CA VAL A 682 -11.29 -48.12 1.66
C VAL A 682 -12.35 -48.65 2.62
N VAL A 683 -12.35 -48.10 3.84
CA VAL A 683 -13.39 -48.37 4.85
C VAL A 683 -14.22 -47.11 5.01
N LEU A 684 -15.47 -47.15 4.56
CA LEU A 684 -16.41 -46.04 4.67
C LEU A 684 -17.15 -46.15 6.01
N VAL A 685 -16.84 -45.25 6.95
CA VAL A 685 -17.52 -45.16 8.25
C VAL A 685 -18.41 -43.93 8.26
N CYS A 686 -19.69 -44.09 8.57
CA CYS A 686 -20.64 -42.99 8.65
C CYS A 686 -21.68 -43.20 9.75
N GLY A 687 -22.31 -42.11 10.16
CA GLY A 687 -23.42 -42.09 11.11
C GLY A 687 -24.41 -40.97 10.79
N GLY A 688 -25.69 -41.20 11.06
CA GLY A 688 -26.77 -40.26 10.76
C GLY A 688 -26.81 -39.84 9.28
N ILE A 689 -26.97 -38.54 9.02
CA ILE A 689 -27.00 -38.00 7.65
C ILE A 689 -25.63 -38.07 6.93
N GLY A 690 -24.55 -38.35 7.66
CA GLY A 690 -23.21 -38.53 7.07
C GLY A 690 -23.10 -39.74 6.15
N VAL A 691 -24.15 -40.58 6.07
CA VAL A 691 -24.24 -41.68 5.11
C VAL A 691 -24.35 -41.20 3.66
N THR A 692 -24.94 -40.02 3.40
CA THR A 692 -25.17 -39.51 2.04
C THR A 692 -23.89 -39.34 1.21
N PRO A 693 -22.83 -38.68 1.70
CA PRO A 693 -21.56 -38.61 0.96
C PRO A 693 -20.90 -39.98 0.80
N MET A 694 -21.01 -40.88 1.79
CA MET A 694 -20.45 -42.24 1.68
C MET A 694 -21.17 -43.07 0.62
N LEU A 695 -22.50 -42.91 0.51
CA LEU A 695 -23.30 -43.55 -0.53
C LEU A 695 -22.86 -43.09 -1.93
N SER A 696 -22.63 -41.78 -2.10
CA SER A 696 -22.10 -41.22 -3.35
C SER A 696 -20.77 -41.89 -3.76
N HIS A 697 -19.83 -42.05 -2.82
CA HIS A 697 -18.58 -42.77 -3.07
C HIS A 697 -18.79 -44.27 -3.35
N ALA A 698 -19.65 -44.95 -2.60
CA ALA A 698 -19.91 -46.37 -2.79
C ALA A 698 -20.51 -46.66 -4.18
N LEU A 699 -21.42 -45.82 -4.64
CA LEU A 699 -22.02 -45.92 -5.97
C LEU A 699 -21.00 -45.62 -7.08
N TYR A 700 -20.15 -44.62 -6.89
CA TYR A 700 -19.05 -44.34 -7.80
C TYR A 700 -18.12 -45.55 -7.98
N PHE A 701 -17.69 -46.19 -6.88
CA PHE A 701 -16.85 -47.39 -6.96
C PHE A 701 -17.55 -48.57 -7.61
N ARG A 702 -18.86 -48.72 -7.41
CA ARG A 702 -19.64 -49.76 -8.07
C ARG A 702 -19.68 -49.54 -9.58
N ALA A 703 -19.95 -48.33 -10.05
CA ALA A 703 -19.99 -48.02 -11.48
C ALA A 703 -18.63 -48.28 -12.17
N HIS A 704 -17.52 -47.87 -11.55
CA HIS A 704 -16.17 -48.09 -12.11
C HIS A 704 -15.74 -49.56 -12.07
N ARG A 705 -16.29 -50.36 -11.15
CA ARG A 705 -16.08 -51.82 -11.15
C ARG A 705 -16.76 -52.50 -12.33
N ASP A 706 -17.97 -52.05 -12.67
CA ASP A 706 -18.78 -52.66 -13.72
C ASP A 706 -18.23 -52.32 -15.13
N GLU A 707 -17.63 -51.13 -15.32
CA GLU A 707 -16.88 -50.77 -16.53
C GLU A 707 -15.64 -51.67 -16.76
N HIS A 708 -14.88 -51.99 -15.71
CA HIS A 708 -13.75 -52.93 -15.81
C HIS A 708 -14.17 -54.40 -16.03
N ARG A 709 -15.47 -54.72 -15.93
CA ARG A 709 -16.03 -56.05 -16.18
C ARG A 709 -16.66 -56.22 -17.55
N GLN A 710 -16.85 -55.14 -18.33
CA GLN A 710 -17.26 -55.29 -19.71
C GLN A 710 -16.11 -55.91 -20.52
N PRO A 711 -16.30 -57.05 -21.20
CA PRO A 711 -15.25 -57.63 -22.03
C PRO A 711 -14.96 -56.66 -23.16
N ARG A 712 -13.75 -56.09 -23.20
CA ARG A 712 -13.20 -55.55 -24.45
C ARG A 712 -13.25 -56.70 -25.46
N GLN A 713 -14.01 -56.54 -26.52
CA GLN A 713 -13.89 -57.38 -27.72
C GLN A 713 -12.50 -57.18 -28.31
N THR A 714 -11.51 -57.89 -27.76
CA THR A 714 -10.22 -58.10 -28.41
C THR A 714 -9.85 -59.55 -28.22
N SER A 715 -9.67 -60.21 -29.36
CA SER A 715 -9.26 -61.59 -29.60
C SER A 715 -8.29 -62.15 -28.56
N GLY A 716 -8.57 -63.38 -28.13
CA GLY A 716 -7.60 -64.37 -27.66
C GLY A 716 -6.60 -63.91 -26.60
N ASP A 717 -6.92 -64.11 -25.32
CA ASP A 717 -6.08 -64.89 -24.41
C ASP A 717 -6.67 -64.88 -22.99
N HIS A 718 -6.68 -66.06 -22.38
CA HIS A 718 -7.21 -66.32 -21.06
C HIS A 718 -6.43 -65.58 -19.96
N VAL A 719 -7.05 -64.63 -19.26
CA VAL A 719 -6.67 -64.26 -17.88
C VAL A 719 -7.92 -64.02 -17.04
N HIS A 720 -8.30 -65.04 -16.26
CA HIS A 720 -9.18 -64.88 -15.12
C HIS A 720 -8.41 -64.16 -14.00
N LEU A 721 -8.72 -62.89 -13.73
CA LEU A 721 -8.38 -62.23 -12.47
C LEU A 721 -9.66 -61.80 -11.74
N GLY A 722 -10.24 -62.74 -10.99
CA GLY A 722 -11.35 -62.47 -10.10
C GLY A 722 -10.88 -61.75 -8.84
N CYS A 723 -11.09 -60.43 -8.75
CA CYS A 723 -11.00 -59.70 -7.48
C CYS A 723 -12.41 -59.29 -7.03
N ALA A 724 -13.04 -60.13 -6.22
CA ALA A 724 -14.31 -59.84 -5.58
C ALA A 724 -14.09 -58.99 -4.31
N ARG A 725 -14.22 -57.66 -4.39
CA ARG A 725 -14.44 -56.83 -3.19
C ARG A 725 -15.91 -56.88 -2.78
N LEU A 726 -16.15 -57.43 -1.59
CA LEU A 726 -17.45 -57.51 -0.94
C LEU A 726 -17.72 -56.18 -0.22
N ILE A 727 -18.72 -55.40 -0.66
CA ILE A 727 -19.26 -54.31 0.17
C ILE A 727 -20.16 -54.96 1.22
N ARG A 728 -19.61 -55.25 2.40
CA ARG A 728 -20.38 -55.78 3.54
C ARG A 728 -20.88 -54.59 4.38
N LEU A 729 -22.13 -54.19 4.16
CA LEU A 729 -22.81 -53.24 5.05
C LEU A 729 -23.10 -53.94 6.38
N ARG A 730 -22.26 -53.72 7.40
CA ARG A 730 -22.49 -54.23 8.75
C ARG A 730 -23.07 -53.10 9.61
N ARG A 731 -24.30 -53.28 10.07
CA ARG A 731 -24.94 -52.37 11.04
C ARG A 731 -24.22 -52.57 12.39
N ALA A 732 -23.57 -51.53 12.91
CA ALA A 732 -23.08 -51.57 14.28
C ALA A 732 -24.29 -51.52 15.22
N HIS A 733 -24.57 -52.61 15.92
CA HIS A 733 -25.50 -52.58 17.06
C HIS A 733 -24.78 -51.91 18.23
N GLY A 734 -25.07 -50.63 18.43
CA GLY A 734 -24.81 -49.95 19.70
C GLY A 734 -26.15 -49.84 20.44
N ASN A 735 -26.24 -50.49 21.60
CA ASN A 735 -27.26 -50.17 22.60
C ASN A 735 -27.02 -48.71 23.03
N ASN A 736 -27.98 -47.84 22.74
CA ASN A 736 -28.49 -46.73 23.57
C ASN A 736 -29.53 -45.93 22.80
#